data_AF-D9QTK5-F1
#
_entry.id   AF-D9QTK5-F1
#
_cell.length_a   1.000
_cell.length_b   1.000
_cell.length_c   1.000
_cell.angle_alpha   90.00
_cell.angle_beta   90.00
_cell.angle_gamma   90.00
#
_symmetry.space_group_name_H-M   'P 1'
#
loop_
_entity.id
_entity.type
_entity.pdbx_description
1 polymer ?
#
loop_
_entity_poly.entity_id
_entity_poly.type
_entity_poly.pdbx_seq_one_letter_code
_entity_poly.pdbx_strand_id
1 'polypeptide(L)'
;MTKDKKKLYLLVIGVVFCLVTFTVTFVFKAENHDITTAKQHNLDKLEEKARTEYYNGAYRESIKLYQEVLEKSSARIDTRKNLAVVYETVGDYKSAVNQYEAVLSTDSDEHSVYYDLGELYYSLGKYNQALKNTKQAVEYIENEAILKLAYLKLAQIHKERSDYHLALSAVKQALKLDPDSAVAYYYSGQIKDRLDQLQEAVADYKQALNKDGSFVEAQLDLADDYFKLEKYKEAKKLYKKILERNGEFKIAQTRLDRIEEIKPDLFKTEAGEERSKEETREELLNKEVTFAQIEPIEAKDSLSQVRIGLADGREYLAFRAASEFVIKDKASKKVLFTGAAQIPWQLEIMDTGEIGLFNKSGQLKEKLTAPVAIETKQDEAPILLHNIDYGQGYYWAGKEDRQYRGQIEINPNQDTFTVVNPVNLEAYLYSVVPSEMSASWPIEALKVQAVAARSYTLFHLGKHGYEGYDLCSTVHCAAYGGITKEHPRTIQAVDETRGEILTYNGRPINAVYSANSGGRTESSAAVWGGEVPYLQGASTALASLGEENLQQKFPFEPYQLQKWLSTAPKSYSDHLEYGRANRYRWQRVIRADEIAAKLDIGKVKKLVPTARAEGGTVEAIKVVGATGEEIIDRGLRSFFGGLRSSRFIVQTEYGSDGLADNFIFYGSGWGHNVGMDQVATANMAHSGYSYDEILLHFYTGVNLTSKY
;
A
#
# COMPACT_ATOMS: atom_id res chain seq x y z
N MET A 1 64.90 -57.29 37.72
CA MET A 1 63.58 -56.68 37.96
C MET A 1 62.54 -57.78 38.12
N THR A 2 61.85 -57.83 39.27
CA THR A 2 60.79 -58.80 39.57
C THR A 2 59.60 -58.65 38.62
N LYS A 3 58.86 -59.74 38.39
CA LYS A 3 57.71 -59.84 37.46
C LYS A 3 56.68 -58.71 37.66
N ASP A 4 56.52 -58.22 38.89
CA ASP A 4 55.59 -57.14 39.23
C ASP A 4 56.06 -55.75 38.77
N LYS A 5 57.37 -55.47 38.74
CA LYS A 5 57.88 -54.18 38.24
C LYS A 5 57.69 -54.04 36.72
N LYS A 6 57.71 -55.14 35.95
CA LYS A 6 57.42 -55.11 34.51
C LYS A 6 55.93 -54.85 34.21
N LYS A 7 55.02 -55.40 35.02
CA LYS A 7 53.58 -55.13 34.88
C LYS A 7 53.23 -53.67 35.19
N LEU A 8 53.82 -53.10 36.24
CA LEU A 8 53.64 -51.68 36.58
C LEU A 8 54.18 -50.76 35.48
N TYR A 9 55.36 -51.08 34.92
CA TYR A 9 55.96 -50.28 33.84
C TYR A 9 55.12 -50.32 32.56
N LEU A 10 54.59 -51.48 32.18
CA LEU A 10 53.68 -51.62 31.03
C LEU A 10 52.35 -50.89 31.24
N LEU A 11 51.81 -50.90 32.47
CA LEU A 11 50.59 -50.17 32.81
C LEU A 11 50.81 -48.65 32.75
N VAL A 12 51.93 -48.16 33.28
CA VAL A 12 52.29 -46.74 33.23
C VAL A 12 52.53 -46.28 31.78
N ILE A 13 53.21 -47.07 30.96
CA ILE A 13 53.38 -46.77 29.53
C ILE A 13 52.03 -46.75 28.81
N GLY A 14 51.14 -47.72 29.09
CA GLY A 14 49.80 -47.75 28.50
C GLY A 14 48.94 -46.55 28.90
N VAL A 15 49.00 -46.12 30.16
CA VAL A 15 48.27 -44.94 30.66
C VAL A 15 48.84 -43.65 30.06
N VAL A 16 50.17 -43.51 29.98
CA VAL A 16 50.82 -42.35 29.34
C VAL A 16 50.51 -42.31 27.85
N PHE A 17 50.55 -43.45 27.16
CA PHE A 17 50.21 -43.52 25.74
C PHE A 17 48.75 -43.15 25.50
N CYS A 18 47.80 -43.65 26.30
CA CYS A 18 46.39 -43.25 26.25
C CYS A 18 46.19 -41.76 26.52
N LEU A 19 46.86 -41.18 27.52
CA LEU A 19 46.79 -39.75 27.84
C LEU A 19 47.37 -38.88 26.71
N VAL A 20 48.48 -39.29 26.11
CA VAL A 20 49.09 -38.59 24.96
C VAL A 20 48.19 -38.71 23.73
N THR A 21 47.64 -39.89 23.42
CA THR A 21 46.69 -40.03 22.30
C THR A 21 45.41 -39.24 22.55
N PHE A 22 44.89 -39.21 23.78
CA PHE A 22 43.68 -38.46 24.12
C PHE A 22 43.91 -36.94 24.02
N THR A 23 45.03 -36.45 24.54
CA THR A 23 45.39 -35.02 24.46
C THR A 23 45.68 -34.59 23.02
N VAL A 24 46.40 -35.39 22.23
CA VAL A 24 46.64 -35.10 20.80
C VAL A 24 45.32 -35.09 20.03
N THR A 25 44.45 -36.10 20.21
CA THR A 25 43.15 -36.15 19.51
C THR A 25 42.23 -35.00 19.94
N PHE A 26 42.25 -34.61 21.23
CA PHE A 26 41.46 -33.49 21.75
C PHE A 26 41.98 -32.14 21.22
N VAL A 27 43.29 -31.92 21.20
CA VAL A 27 43.91 -30.71 20.64
C VAL A 27 43.65 -30.62 19.14
N PHE A 28 43.86 -31.69 18.37
CA PHE A 28 43.54 -31.71 16.93
C PHE A 28 42.05 -31.50 16.66
N LYS A 29 41.16 -32.01 17.51
CA LYS A 29 39.71 -31.79 17.37
C LYS A 29 39.30 -30.36 17.73
N ALA A 30 39.93 -29.75 18.73
CA ALA A 30 39.73 -28.36 19.10
C ALA A 30 40.28 -27.40 18.02
N GLU A 31 41.50 -27.62 17.52
CA GLU A 31 42.09 -26.82 16.43
C GLU A 31 41.28 -26.93 15.13
N ASN A 32 40.84 -28.15 14.76
CA ASN A 32 39.99 -28.32 13.58
C ASN A 32 38.61 -27.71 13.77
N HIS A 33 38.04 -27.73 14.98
CA HIS A 33 36.80 -27.05 15.30
C HIS A 33 36.95 -25.52 15.16
N ASP A 34 38.03 -24.93 15.70
CA ASP A 34 38.29 -23.49 15.62
C ASP A 34 38.57 -23.03 14.18
N ILE A 35 39.31 -23.81 13.39
CA ILE A 35 39.55 -23.52 11.95
C ILE A 35 38.24 -23.64 11.14
N THR A 36 37.41 -24.64 11.43
CA THR A 36 36.10 -24.80 10.75
C THR A 36 35.17 -23.64 11.10
N THR A 37 35.15 -23.22 12.36
CA THR A 37 34.37 -22.08 12.85
C THR A 37 34.84 -20.77 12.22
N ALA A 38 36.16 -20.53 12.14
CA ALA A 38 36.71 -19.34 11.49
C ALA A 38 36.44 -19.31 9.98
N LYS A 39 36.48 -20.47 9.31
CA LYS A 39 36.15 -20.59 7.88
C LYS A 39 34.66 -20.31 7.64
N GLN A 40 33.77 -20.86 8.46
CA GLN A 40 32.32 -20.57 8.39
C GLN A 40 32.04 -19.09 8.62
N HIS A 41 32.64 -18.50 9.67
CA HIS A 41 32.49 -17.08 9.97
C HIS A 41 32.91 -16.15 8.81
N ASN A 42 33.94 -16.53 8.05
CA ASN A 42 34.37 -15.76 6.88
C ASN A 42 33.39 -15.88 5.70
N LEU A 43 32.76 -17.05 5.51
CA LEU A 43 31.72 -17.23 4.49
C LEU A 43 30.45 -16.45 4.84
N ASP A 44 30.06 -16.43 6.12
CA ASP A 44 28.85 -15.73 6.56
C ASP A 44 28.99 -14.20 6.36
N LYS A 45 30.20 -13.64 6.54
CA LYS A 45 30.50 -12.24 6.18
C LYS A 45 30.39 -11.96 4.69
N LEU A 46 30.78 -12.92 3.84
CA LEU A 46 30.64 -12.78 2.38
C LEU A 46 29.17 -12.81 1.98
N GLU A 47 28.36 -13.67 2.60
CA GLU A 47 26.91 -13.70 2.40
C GLU A 47 26.24 -12.41 2.89
N GLU A 48 26.65 -11.90 4.05
CA GLU A 48 26.19 -10.61 4.56
C GLU A 48 26.47 -9.49 3.56
N LYS A 49 27.68 -9.43 3.01
CA LYS A 49 28.03 -8.47 1.96
C LYS A 49 27.21 -8.70 0.69
N ALA A 50 27.02 -9.95 0.25
CA ALA A 50 26.23 -10.28 -0.92
C ALA A 50 24.77 -9.82 -0.77
N ARG A 51 24.19 -9.99 0.42
CA ARG A 51 22.87 -9.47 0.80
C ARG A 51 22.85 -7.95 0.75
N THR A 52 23.82 -7.26 1.34
CA THR A 52 23.92 -5.79 1.26
C THR A 52 23.95 -5.29 -0.19
N GLU A 53 24.75 -5.91 -1.06
CA GLU A 53 24.79 -5.54 -2.49
C GLU A 53 23.47 -5.82 -3.22
N TYR A 54 22.71 -6.85 -2.81
CA TYR A 54 21.36 -7.09 -3.33
C TYR A 54 20.39 -5.96 -2.99
N TYR A 55 20.39 -5.48 -1.74
CA TYR A 55 19.54 -4.36 -1.31
C TYR A 55 19.96 -3.03 -1.97
N ASN A 56 21.26 -2.80 -2.15
CA ASN A 56 21.79 -1.65 -2.89
C ASN A 56 21.54 -1.72 -4.41
N GLY A 57 20.97 -2.82 -4.91
CA GLY A 57 20.74 -3.08 -6.34
C GLY A 57 22.00 -3.32 -7.16
N ALA A 58 23.15 -3.51 -6.52
CA ALA A 58 24.41 -3.93 -7.12
C ALA A 58 24.40 -5.45 -7.42
N TYR A 59 23.37 -5.92 -8.14
CA TYR A 59 23.10 -7.34 -8.34
C TYR A 59 24.26 -8.11 -8.97
N ARG A 60 25.05 -7.47 -9.84
CA ARG A 60 26.23 -8.11 -10.44
C ARG A 60 27.28 -8.48 -9.38
N GLU A 61 27.52 -7.59 -8.41
CA GLU A 61 28.46 -7.86 -7.32
C GLU A 61 27.85 -8.85 -6.33
N SER A 62 26.56 -8.74 -6.01
CA SER A 62 25.84 -9.72 -5.19
C SER A 62 25.95 -11.14 -5.76
N ILE A 63 25.70 -11.32 -7.07
CA ILE A 63 25.87 -12.60 -7.78
C ILE A 63 27.28 -13.15 -7.61
N LYS A 64 28.30 -12.30 -7.87
CA LYS A 64 29.70 -12.69 -7.77
C LYS A 64 30.07 -13.15 -6.36
N LEU A 65 29.60 -12.43 -5.33
CA LEU A 65 29.88 -12.78 -3.93
C LEU A 65 29.22 -14.11 -3.53
N TYR A 66 27.95 -14.33 -3.89
CA TYR A 66 27.30 -15.61 -3.65
C TYR A 66 27.96 -16.77 -4.43
N GLN A 67 28.42 -16.53 -5.66
CA GLN A 67 29.20 -17.50 -6.43
C GLN A 67 30.51 -17.85 -5.72
N GLU A 68 31.26 -16.85 -5.22
CA GLU A 68 32.49 -17.07 -4.45
C GLU A 68 32.24 -17.92 -3.18
N VAL A 69 31.12 -17.71 -2.49
CA VAL A 69 30.74 -18.54 -1.34
C VAL A 69 30.52 -20.00 -1.76
N LEU A 70 29.81 -20.23 -2.88
CA LEU A 70 29.51 -21.57 -3.40
C LEU A 70 30.75 -22.28 -3.97
N GLU A 71 31.74 -21.53 -4.49
CA GLU A 71 33.04 -22.08 -4.88
C GLU A 71 33.81 -22.62 -3.66
N LYS A 72 33.74 -21.91 -2.51
CA LYS A 72 34.40 -22.32 -1.26
C LYS A 72 33.61 -23.40 -0.49
N SER A 73 32.29 -23.46 -0.68
CA SER A 73 31.38 -24.39 0.00
C SER A 73 30.12 -24.67 -0.84
N SER A 74 30.21 -25.65 -1.74
CA SER A 74 29.14 -25.97 -2.70
C SER A 74 27.87 -26.58 -2.08
N ALA A 75 27.90 -27.01 -0.82
CA ALA A 75 26.78 -27.65 -0.13
C ALA A 75 25.83 -26.64 0.57
N ARG A 76 26.09 -25.33 0.49
CA ARG A 76 25.23 -24.33 1.15
C ARG A 76 23.94 -24.08 0.36
N ILE A 77 22.87 -24.74 0.79
CA ILE A 77 21.55 -24.69 0.16
C ILE A 77 20.95 -23.28 0.18
N ASP A 78 21.01 -22.58 1.32
CA ASP A 78 20.44 -21.22 1.44
C ASP A 78 21.13 -20.21 0.52
N THR A 79 22.46 -20.29 0.38
CA THR A 79 23.23 -19.49 -0.58
C THR A 79 22.78 -19.72 -2.01
N ARG A 80 22.46 -20.96 -2.39
CA ARG A 80 21.93 -21.28 -3.73
C ARG A 80 20.55 -20.67 -3.95
N LYS A 81 19.65 -20.78 -2.97
CA LYS A 81 18.32 -20.18 -3.02
C LYS A 81 18.40 -18.65 -3.11
N ASN A 82 19.28 -18.02 -2.34
CA ASN A 82 19.52 -16.58 -2.41
C ASN A 82 20.05 -16.14 -3.78
N LEU A 83 21.07 -16.83 -4.29
CA LEU A 83 21.62 -16.56 -5.62
C LEU A 83 20.56 -16.73 -6.72
N ALA A 84 19.70 -17.75 -6.61
CA ALA A 84 18.58 -17.94 -7.53
C ALA A 84 17.67 -16.71 -7.56
N VAL A 85 17.27 -16.18 -6.40
CA VAL A 85 16.44 -14.97 -6.31
C VAL A 85 17.14 -13.72 -6.88
N VAL A 86 18.46 -13.59 -6.72
CA VAL A 86 19.19 -12.48 -7.37
C VAL A 86 19.12 -12.62 -8.90
N TYR A 87 19.28 -13.83 -9.43
CA TYR A 87 19.08 -14.10 -10.86
C TYR A 87 17.66 -13.82 -11.33
N GLU A 88 16.64 -14.19 -10.54
CA GLU A 88 15.25 -13.86 -10.82
C GLU A 88 15.03 -12.34 -10.89
N THR A 89 15.58 -11.61 -9.93
CA THR A 89 15.45 -10.14 -9.85
C THR A 89 16.00 -9.43 -11.09
N VAL A 90 17.08 -9.96 -11.68
CA VAL A 90 17.67 -9.41 -12.92
C VAL A 90 17.10 -10.02 -14.20
N GLY A 91 16.14 -10.95 -14.09
CA GLY A 91 15.48 -11.64 -15.21
C GLY A 91 16.29 -12.77 -15.84
N ASP A 92 17.35 -13.28 -15.21
CA ASP A 92 18.11 -14.44 -15.69
C ASP A 92 17.51 -15.75 -15.13
N TYR A 93 16.31 -16.08 -15.61
CA TYR A 93 15.58 -17.26 -15.11
C TYR A 93 16.25 -18.58 -15.44
N LYS A 94 17.13 -18.63 -16.45
CA LYS A 94 17.90 -19.84 -16.77
C LYS A 94 18.92 -20.12 -15.66
N SER A 95 19.67 -19.10 -15.24
CA SER A 95 20.62 -19.25 -14.14
C SER A 95 19.93 -19.53 -12.81
N ALA A 96 18.76 -18.94 -12.56
CA ALA A 96 17.93 -19.24 -11.39
C ALA A 96 17.49 -20.72 -11.36
N VAL A 97 16.95 -21.25 -12.47
CA VAL A 97 16.59 -22.67 -12.59
C VAL A 97 17.78 -23.56 -12.24
N ASN A 98 18.97 -23.28 -12.80
CA ASN A 98 20.17 -24.07 -12.52
C ASN A 98 20.51 -24.11 -11.02
N GLN A 99 20.31 -23.01 -10.28
CA GLN A 99 20.57 -22.99 -8.84
C GLN A 99 19.55 -23.82 -8.05
N TYR A 100 18.26 -23.72 -8.36
CA TYR A 100 17.24 -24.53 -7.67
C TYR A 100 17.32 -26.01 -8.03
N GLU A 101 17.65 -26.36 -9.28
CA GLU A 101 17.93 -27.76 -9.65
C GLU A 101 19.16 -28.29 -8.92
N ALA A 102 20.18 -27.46 -8.71
CA ALA A 102 21.32 -27.83 -7.90
C ALA A 102 20.94 -28.11 -6.44
N VAL A 103 19.97 -27.39 -5.86
CA VAL A 103 19.41 -27.68 -4.53
C VAL A 103 18.79 -29.09 -4.52
N LEU A 104 17.93 -29.42 -5.49
CA LEU A 104 17.31 -30.74 -5.58
C LEU A 104 18.30 -31.88 -5.89
N SER A 105 19.48 -31.55 -6.45
CA SER A 105 20.54 -32.53 -6.68
C SER A 105 21.40 -32.83 -5.45
N THR A 106 21.25 -32.04 -4.37
CA THR A 106 21.86 -32.37 -3.08
C THR A 106 21.06 -33.44 -2.36
N ASP A 107 21.72 -34.25 -1.53
CA ASP A 107 21.06 -35.23 -0.63
C ASP A 107 20.38 -34.49 0.54
N SER A 108 19.38 -33.66 0.20
CA SER A 108 18.60 -32.87 1.14
C SER A 108 17.11 -33.06 0.89
N ASP A 109 16.32 -33.04 1.95
CA ASP A 109 14.85 -33.07 1.90
C ASP A 109 14.25 -31.68 1.59
N GLU A 110 14.98 -30.82 0.87
CA GLU A 110 14.58 -29.44 0.57
C GLU A 110 13.58 -29.39 -0.60
N HIS A 111 12.32 -29.67 -0.28
CA HIS A 111 11.22 -29.67 -1.25
C HIS A 111 10.63 -28.28 -1.53
N SER A 112 11.02 -27.23 -0.79
CA SER A 112 10.42 -25.89 -0.96
C SER A 112 10.65 -25.28 -2.34
N VAL A 113 11.73 -25.68 -3.02
CA VAL A 113 12.14 -25.16 -4.34
C VAL A 113 11.33 -25.73 -5.50
N TYR A 114 10.52 -26.77 -5.30
CA TYR A 114 9.65 -27.30 -6.37
C TYR A 114 8.65 -26.27 -6.87
N TYR A 115 8.11 -25.46 -5.96
CA TYR A 115 7.21 -24.38 -6.34
C TYR A 115 7.95 -23.33 -7.19
N ASP A 116 9.15 -22.91 -6.77
CA ASP A 116 9.97 -21.92 -7.49
C ASP A 116 10.37 -22.41 -8.88
N LEU A 117 10.78 -23.67 -9.01
CA LEU A 117 11.04 -24.27 -10.32
C LEU A 117 9.78 -24.29 -11.19
N GLY A 118 8.62 -24.61 -10.62
CA GLY A 118 7.34 -24.56 -11.32
C GLY A 118 7.05 -23.16 -11.88
N GLU A 119 7.26 -22.13 -11.06
CA GLU A 119 7.13 -20.72 -11.42
C GLU A 119 8.07 -20.30 -12.55
N LEU A 120 9.36 -20.63 -12.44
CA LEU A 120 10.37 -20.27 -13.44
C LEU A 120 10.16 -21.00 -14.75
N TYR A 121 9.83 -22.29 -14.70
CA TYR A 121 9.53 -23.05 -15.90
C TYR A 121 8.28 -22.54 -16.60
N TYR A 122 7.24 -22.15 -15.85
CA TYR A 122 6.06 -21.50 -16.43
C TYR A 122 6.44 -20.18 -17.10
N SER A 123 7.23 -19.35 -16.41
CA SER A 123 7.70 -18.07 -16.93
C SER A 123 8.49 -18.22 -18.22
N LEU A 124 9.27 -19.30 -18.36
CA LEU A 124 10.03 -19.64 -19.57
C LEU A 124 9.21 -20.34 -20.67
N GLY A 125 7.88 -20.45 -20.53
CA GLY A 125 6.99 -21.15 -21.48
C GLY A 125 7.15 -22.68 -21.48
N LYS A 126 7.88 -23.26 -20.52
CA LYS A 126 8.16 -24.69 -20.39
C LYS A 126 7.08 -25.39 -19.55
N TYR A 127 5.84 -25.39 -20.03
CA TYR A 127 4.66 -25.80 -19.26
C TYR A 127 4.69 -27.27 -18.78
N ASN A 128 5.38 -28.17 -19.48
CA ASN A 128 5.51 -29.56 -19.02
C ASN A 128 6.43 -29.71 -17.81
N GLN A 129 7.60 -29.05 -17.82
CA GLN A 129 8.47 -28.99 -16.65
C GLN A 129 7.81 -28.22 -15.50
N ALA A 130 7.09 -27.14 -15.81
CA ALA A 130 6.32 -26.40 -14.83
C ALA A 130 5.30 -27.31 -14.13
N LEU A 131 4.48 -28.03 -14.91
CA LEU A 131 3.47 -28.95 -14.38
C LEU A 131 4.10 -30.02 -13.47
N LYS A 132 5.22 -30.61 -13.90
CA LYS A 132 5.93 -31.64 -13.12
C LYS A 132 6.33 -31.09 -11.75
N ASN A 133 7.04 -29.97 -11.73
CA ASN A 133 7.56 -29.38 -10.50
C ASN A 133 6.44 -28.86 -9.59
N THR A 134 5.43 -28.17 -10.14
CA THR A 134 4.31 -27.68 -9.32
C THR A 134 3.46 -28.83 -8.75
N LYS A 135 3.33 -29.97 -9.44
CA LYS A 135 2.68 -31.16 -8.85
C LYS A 135 3.46 -31.73 -7.66
N GLN A 136 4.79 -31.80 -7.77
CA GLN A 136 5.64 -32.19 -6.63
C GLN A 136 5.52 -31.18 -5.49
N ALA A 137 5.43 -29.89 -5.79
CA ALA A 137 5.21 -28.86 -4.80
C ALA A 137 3.91 -29.11 -4.01
N VAL A 138 2.81 -29.42 -4.70
CA VAL A 138 1.51 -29.74 -4.05
C VAL A 138 1.57 -31.04 -3.23
N GLU A 139 2.46 -31.98 -3.57
CA GLU A 139 2.64 -33.25 -2.85
C GLU A 139 3.43 -33.08 -1.55
N TYR A 140 4.49 -32.26 -1.56
CA TYR A 140 5.43 -32.15 -0.44
C TYR A 140 5.26 -30.90 0.43
N ILE A 141 4.62 -29.83 -0.06
CA ILE A 141 4.53 -28.57 0.69
C ILE A 141 3.33 -28.58 1.62
N GLU A 142 3.61 -28.56 2.93
CA GLU A 142 2.59 -28.44 3.97
C GLU A 142 2.16 -27.00 4.26
N ASN A 143 3.01 -26.02 3.92
CA ASN A 143 2.70 -24.60 4.14
C ASN A 143 1.49 -24.16 3.27
N GLU A 144 0.35 -23.90 3.90
CA GLU A 144 -0.90 -23.56 3.21
C GLU A 144 -0.79 -22.34 2.29
N ALA A 145 0.03 -21.33 2.67
CA ALA A 145 0.21 -20.13 1.86
C ALA A 145 0.94 -20.43 0.55
N ILE A 146 2.01 -21.24 0.60
CA ILE A 146 2.72 -21.68 -0.60
C ILE A 146 1.88 -22.68 -1.39
N LEU A 147 1.16 -23.59 -0.71
CA LEU A 147 0.28 -24.55 -1.34
C LEU A 147 -0.83 -23.87 -2.16
N LYS A 148 -1.41 -22.78 -1.64
CA LYS A 148 -2.34 -21.92 -2.39
C LYS A 148 -1.71 -21.40 -3.68
N LEU A 149 -0.50 -20.85 -3.59
CA LEU A 149 0.20 -20.33 -4.75
C LEU A 149 0.50 -21.44 -5.77
N ALA A 150 0.87 -22.63 -5.31
CA ALA A 150 1.08 -23.80 -6.16
C ALA A 150 -0.20 -24.19 -6.92
N TYR A 151 -1.37 -24.18 -6.26
CA TYR A 151 -2.65 -24.41 -6.94
C TYR A 151 -3.01 -23.31 -7.95
N LEU A 152 -2.73 -22.03 -7.65
CA LEU A 152 -2.90 -20.95 -8.62
C LEU A 152 -1.98 -21.14 -9.82
N LYS A 153 -0.73 -21.55 -9.59
CA LYS A 153 0.21 -21.85 -10.67
C LYS A 153 -0.24 -23.05 -11.51
N LEU A 154 -0.77 -24.11 -10.89
CA LEU A 154 -1.39 -25.23 -11.62
C LEU A 154 -2.57 -24.76 -12.48
N ALA A 155 -3.41 -23.86 -11.97
CA ALA A 155 -4.52 -23.30 -12.75
C ALA A 155 -4.02 -22.58 -14.00
N GLN A 156 -2.99 -21.73 -13.86
CA GLN A 156 -2.35 -21.06 -14.99
C GLN A 156 -1.74 -22.06 -15.98
N ILE A 157 -0.95 -23.02 -15.50
CA ILE A 157 -0.32 -24.05 -16.34
C ILE A 157 -1.38 -24.84 -17.13
N HIS A 158 -2.46 -25.27 -16.48
CA HIS A 158 -3.55 -26.00 -17.14
C HIS A 158 -4.31 -25.11 -18.14
N LYS A 159 -4.52 -23.82 -17.84
CA LYS A 159 -5.12 -22.86 -18.77
C LYS A 159 -4.30 -22.74 -20.06
N GLU A 160 -2.99 -22.56 -19.96
CA GLU A 160 -2.10 -22.45 -21.13
C GLU A 160 -2.00 -23.76 -21.94
N ARG A 161 -2.27 -24.90 -21.30
CA ARG A 161 -2.38 -26.21 -21.95
C ARG A 161 -3.79 -26.52 -22.49
N SER A 162 -4.74 -25.60 -22.35
CA SER A 162 -6.16 -25.80 -22.66
C SER A 162 -6.85 -26.91 -21.85
N ASP A 163 -6.28 -27.33 -20.72
CA ASP A 163 -6.84 -28.30 -19.78
C ASP A 163 -7.85 -27.62 -18.82
N TYR A 164 -8.85 -26.92 -19.35
CA TYR A 164 -9.67 -25.96 -18.59
C TYR A 164 -10.40 -26.54 -17.37
N HIS A 165 -10.86 -27.80 -17.42
CA HIS A 165 -11.48 -28.46 -16.27
C HIS A 165 -10.50 -28.67 -15.11
N LEU A 166 -9.26 -29.04 -15.41
CA LEU A 166 -8.20 -29.16 -14.40
C LEU A 166 -7.81 -27.79 -13.87
N ALA A 167 -7.79 -26.77 -14.73
CA ALA A 167 -7.53 -25.40 -14.33
C ALA A 167 -8.55 -24.90 -13.30
N LEU A 168 -9.86 -25.06 -13.55
CA LEU A 168 -10.92 -24.71 -12.61
C LEU A 168 -10.86 -25.53 -11.31
N SER A 169 -10.49 -26.81 -11.39
CA SER A 169 -10.28 -27.65 -10.19
C SER A 169 -9.15 -27.10 -9.32
N ALA A 170 -8.03 -26.69 -9.92
CA ALA A 170 -6.92 -26.09 -9.21
C ALA A 170 -7.31 -24.74 -8.57
N VAL A 171 -8.05 -23.87 -9.29
CA VAL A 171 -8.60 -22.64 -8.72
C VAL A 171 -9.48 -22.93 -7.50
N LYS A 172 -10.33 -23.96 -7.57
CA LYS A 172 -11.19 -24.36 -6.45
C LYS A 172 -10.38 -24.77 -5.22
N GLN A 173 -9.25 -25.46 -5.40
CA GLN A 173 -8.35 -25.80 -4.28
C GLN A 173 -7.69 -24.54 -3.69
N ALA A 174 -7.23 -23.61 -4.55
CA ALA A 174 -6.68 -22.34 -4.08
C ALA A 174 -7.70 -21.54 -3.26
N LEU A 175 -8.95 -21.43 -3.73
CA LEU A 175 -10.03 -20.74 -3.02
C LEU A 175 -10.47 -21.44 -1.73
N LYS A 176 -10.23 -22.75 -1.60
CA LYS A 176 -10.47 -23.47 -0.34
C LYS A 176 -9.47 -23.06 0.74
N LEU A 177 -8.21 -22.79 0.35
CA LEU A 177 -7.16 -22.32 1.24
C LEU A 177 -7.28 -20.82 1.53
N ASP A 178 -7.72 -20.04 0.55
CA ASP A 178 -7.86 -18.58 0.66
C ASP A 178 -9.08 -18.08 -0.12
N PRO A 179 -10.26 -17.99 0.55
CA PRO A 179 -11.49 -17.49 -0.04
C PRO A 179 -11.45 -16.00 -0.39
N ASP A 180 -10.43 -15.25 0.04
CA ASP A 180 -10.27 -13.82 -0.21
C ASP A 180 -9.31 -13.51 -1.38
N SER A 181 -8.79 -14.54 -2.05
CA SER A 181 -7.88 -14.40 -3.19
C SER A 181 -8.57 -13.81 -4.41
N ALA A 182 -8.41 -12.50 -4.63
CA ALA A 182 -8.90 -11.81 -5.82
C ALA A 182 -8.33 -12.40 -7.12
N VAL A 183 -7.05 -12.81 -7.12
CA VAL A 183 -6.40 -13.40 -8.30
C VAL A 183 -6.96 -14.78 -8.64
N ALA A 184 -7.41 -15.56 -7.66
CA ALA A 184 -8.03 -16.86 -7.91
C ALA A 184 -9.35 -16.70 -8.69
N TYR A 185 -10.19 -15.74 -8.27
CA TYR A 185 -11.42 -15.39 -8.98
C TYR A 185 -11.14 -14.82 -10.38
N TYR A 186 -10.10 -13.98 -10.51
CA TYR A 186 -9.67 -13.48 -11.82
C TYR A 186 -9.26 -14.61 -12.77
N TYR A 187 -8.44 -15.57 -12.32
CA TYR A 187 -8.08 -16.73 -13.13
C TYR A 187 -9.29 -17.61 -13.46
N SER A 188 -10.23 -17.80 -12.52
CA SER A 188 -11.50 -18.49 -12.79
C SER A 188 -12.28 -17.83 -13.93
N GLY A 189 -12.41 -16.50 -13.88
CA GLY A 189 -13.06 -15.71 -14.91
C GLY A 189 -12.39 -15.88 -16.27
N GLN A 190 -11.06 -15.78 -16.33
CA GLN A 190 -10.31 -15.97 -17.58
C GLN A 190 -10.49 -17.37 -18.17
N ILE A 191 -10.51 -18.40 -17.33
CA ILE A 191 -10.72 -19.79 -17.79
C ILE A 191 -12.13 -19.97 -18.35
N LYS A 192 -13.15 -19.41 -17.68
CA LYS A 192 -14.55 -19.46 -18.14
C LYS A 192 -14.80 -18.64 -19.40
N ASP A 193 -14.13 -17.49 -19.55
CA ASP A 193 -14.15 -16.73 -20.79
C ASP A 193 -13.60 -17.56 -21.96
N ARG A 194 -12.48 -18.28 -21.77
CA ARG A 194 -11.94 -19.22 -22.78
C ARG A 194 -12.88 -20.38 -23.11
N LEU A 195 -13.80 -20.73 -22.21
CA LEU A 195 -14.86 -21.72 -22.42
C LEU A 195 -16.14 -21.13 -23.01
N ASP A 196 -16.15 -19.84 -23.37
CA ASP A 196 -17.33 -19.08 -23.83
C ASP A 196 -18.49 -19.03 -22.79
N GLN A 197 -18.15 -19.23 -21.51
CA GLN A 197 -19.07 -19.16 -20.37
C GLN A 197 -19.16 -17.73 -19.82
N LEU A 198 -19.47 -16.77 -20.69
CA LEU A 198 -19.32 -15.33 -20.43
C LEU A 198 -20.08 -14.84 -19.17
N GLN A 199 -21.30 -15.33 -18.90
CA GLN A 199 -22.04 -14.91 -17.70
C GLN A 199 -21.37 -15.39 -16.40
N GLU A 200 -20.76 -16.58 -16.42
CA GLU A 200 -20.05 -17.11 -15.27
C GLU A 200 -18.70 -16.40 -15.07
N ALA A 201 -18.03 -16.05 -16.18
CA ALA A 201 -16.81 -15.24 -16.15
C ALA A 201 -17.09 -13.85 -15.55
N VAL A 202 -18.15 -13.17 -15.99
CA VAL A 202 -18.64 -11.90 -15.41
C VAL A 202 -18.87 -12.01 -13.90
N ALA A 203 -19.47 -13.11 -13.43
CA ALA A 203 -19.70 -13.33 -12.01
C ALA A 203 -18.38 -13.46 -11.22
N ASP A 204 -17.41 -14.19 -11.76
CA ASP A 204 -16.10 -14.38 -11.13
C ASP A 204 -15.27 -13.10 -11.14
N TYR A 205 -15.26 -12.32 -12.24
CA TYR A 205 -14.59 -11.02 -12.26
C TYR A 205 -15.22 -10.04 -11.25
N LYS A 206 -16.55 -10.06 -11.08
CA LYS A 206 -17.20 -9.29 -10.01
C LYS A 206 -16.75 -9.73 -8.63
N GLN A 207 -16.55 -11.03 -8.40
CA GLN A 207 -16.00 -11.50 -7.13
C GLN A 207 -14.55 -11.04 -6.95
N ALA A 208 -13.72 -11.11 -7.99
CA ALA A 208 -12.36 -10.57 -7.95
C ALA A 208 -12.35 -9.09 -7.54
N LEU A 209 -13.23 -8.27 -8.12
CA LEU A 209 -13.37 -6.85 -7.79
C LEU A 209 -14.02 -6.57 -6.43
N ASN A 210 -14.85 -7.48 -5.92
CA ASN A 210 -15.36 -7.41 -4.56
C ASN A 210 -14.24 -7.67 -3.54
N LYS A 211 -13.36 -8.64 -3.82
CA LYS A 211 -12.16 -8.92 -3.01
C LYS A 211 -11.11 -7.83 -3.16
N ASP A 212 -10.94 -7.25 -4.35
CA ASP A 212 -10.05 -6.12 -4.58
C ASP A 212 -10.53 -5.19 -5.71
N GLY A 213 -11.24 -4.11 -5.33
CA GLY A 213 -11.80 -3.14 -6.28
C GLY A 213 -10.79 -2.26 -7.02
N SER A 214 -9.50 -2.44 -6.75
CA SER A 214 -8.40 -1.78 -7.47
C SER A 214 -7.71 -2.69 -8.49
N PHE A 215 -8.22 -3.90 -8.73
CA PHE A 215 -7.68 -4.82 -9.73
C PHE A 215 -8.13 -4.41 -11.15
N VAL A 216 -7.35 -3.57 -11.82
CA VAL A 216 -7.69 -2.94 -13.12
C VAL A 216 -7.91 -3.98 -14.22
N GLU A 217 -7.10 -5.03 -14.27
CA GLU A 217 -7.16 -6.04 -15.32
C GLU A 217 -8.42 -6.91 -15.21
N ALA A 218 -8.89 -7.17 -13.98
CA ALA A 218 -10.21 -7.77 -13.78
C ALA A 218 -11.37 -6.82 -14.18
N GLN A 219 -11.19 -5.50 -14.09
CA GLN A 219 -12.18 -4.53 -14.59
C GLN A 219 -12.21 -4.51 -16.12
N LEU A 220 -11.04 -4.60 -16.74
CA LEU A 220 -10.90 -4.63 -18.19
C LEU A 220 -11.52 -5.91 -18.78
N ASP A 221 -11.17 -7.07 -18.25
CA ASP A 221 -11.73 -8.35 -18.72
C ASP A 221 -13.25 -8.43 -18.47
N LEU A 222 -13.75 -7.88 -17.36
CA LEU A 222 -15.18 -7.74 -17.12
C LEU A 222 -15.87 -6.84 -18.16
N ALA A 223 -15.23 -5.74 -18.56
CA ALA A 223 -15.76 -4.83 -19.57
C ALA A 223 -15.75 -5.49 -20.96
N ASP A 224 -14.68 -6.20 -21.31
CA ASP A 224 -14.57 -6.98 -22.54
C ASP A 224 -15.65 -8.07 -22.61
N ASP A 225 -15.96 -8.77 -21.51
CA ASP A 225 -17.04 -9.76 -21.46
C ASP A 225 -18.44 -9.12 -21.54
N TYR A 226 -18.64 -7.93 -20.95
CA TYR A 226 -19.86 -7.18 -21.18
C TYR A 226 -20.02 -6.76 -22.63
N PHE A 227 -18.94 -6.38 -23.30
CA PHE A 227 -18.95 -6.07 -24.72
C PHE A 227 -19.36 -7.30 -25.55
N LYS A 228 -18.77 -8.47 -25.30
CA LYS A 228 -19.13 -9.74 -25.98
C LYS A 228 -20.59 -10.13 -25.75
N LEU A 229 -21.14 -9.83 -24.57
CA LEU A 229 -22.55 -10.03 -24.22
C LEU A 229 -23.50 -8.94 -24.75
N GLU A 230 -23.01 -8.01 -25.58
CA GLU A 230 -23.74 -6.86 -26.11
C GLU A 230 -24.30 -5.90 -25.04
N LYS A 231 -23.78 -5.98 -23.81
CA LYS A 231 -24.07 -5.08 -22.69
C LYS A 231 -23.18 -3.82 -22.80
N TYR A 232 -23.35 -3.12 -23.91
CA TYR A 232 -22.49 -1.99 -24.32
C TYR A 232 -22.50 -0.83 -23.30
N LYS A 233 -23.62 -0.59 -22.62
CA LYS A 233 -23.74 0.48 -21.61
C LYS A 233 -22.86 0.17 -20.39
N GLU A 234 -22.88 -1.07 -19.92
CA GLU A 234 -22.06 -1.53 -18.81
C GLU A 234 -20.58 -1.58 -19.16
N ALA A 235 -20.24 -2.08 -20.35
CA ALA A 235 -18.86 -2.10 -20.87
C ALA A 235 -18.28 -0.68 -20.94
N LYS A 236 -19.01 0.24 -21.59
CA LYS A 236 -18.65 1.66 -21.71
C LYS A 236 -18.39 2.30 -20.34
N LYS A 237 -19.28 2.08 -19.36
CA LYS A 237 -19.11 2.60 -18.00
C LYS A 237 -17.80 2.14 -17.36
N LEU A 238 -17.42 0.88 -17.55
CA LEU A 238 -16.19 0.34 -16.98
C LEU A 238 -14.95 0.89 -17.70
N TYR A 239 -14.94 0.95 -19.03
CA TYR A 239 -13.81 1.52 -19.77
C TYR A 239 -13.58 3.00 -19.43
N LYS A 240 -14.65 3.80 -19.34
CA LYS A 240 -14.55 5.21 -18.90
C LYS A 240 -13.94 5.32 -17.52
N LYS A 241 -14.41 4.50 -16.57
CA LYS A 241 -13.85 4.44 -15.22
C LYS A 241 -12.35 4.09 -15.23
N ILE A 242 -11.90 3.19 -16.11
CA ILE A 242 -10.48 2.85 -16.25
C ILE A 242 -9.68 4.09 -16.72
N LEU A 243 -10.17 4.82 -17.72
CA LEU A 243 -9.52 6.03 -18.24
C LEU A 243 -9.49 7.17 -17.21
N GLU A 244 -10.60 7.44 -16.54
CA GLU A 244 -10.71 8.49 -15.50
C GLU A 244 -9.66 8.31 -14.39
N ARG A 245 -9.26 7.07 -14.09
CA ARG A 245 -8.37 6.75 -12.97
C ARG A 245 -6.91 6.61 -13.35
N ASN A 246 -6.64 6.11 -14.56
CA ASN A 246 -5.29 5.79 -15.00
C ASN A 246 -4.74 6.80 -16.02
N GLY A 247 -5.55 7.78 -16.42
CA GLY A 247 -5.22 8.69 -17.51
C GLY A 247 -5.21 7.94 -18.85
N GLU A 248 -4.09 8.01 -19.55
CA GLU A 248 -3.91 7.32 -20.84
C GLU A 248 -3.90 5.80 -20.66
N PHE A 249 -5.00 5.15 -21.05
CA PHE A 249 -5.13 3.69 -21.08
C PHE A 249 -5.60 3.23 -22.46
N LYS A 250 -4.63 3.03 -23.37
CA LYS A 250 -4.86 2.84 -24.81
C LYS A 250 -5.86 1.72 -25.14
N ILE A 251 -5.83 0.61 -24.39
CA ILE A 251 -6.73 -0.52 -24.62
C ILE A 251 -8.18 -0.10 -24.35
N ALA A 252 -8.46 0.50 -23.20
CA ALA A 252 -9.81 0.96 -22.84
C ALA A 252 -10.31 2.03 -23.81
N GLN A 253 -9.45 2.96 -24.25
CA GLN A 253 -9.82 3.96 -25.26
C GLN A 253 -10.23 3.30 -26.58
N THR A 254 -9.39 2.39 -27.10
CA THR A 254 -9.69 1.66 -28.34
C THR A 254 -11.01 0.87 -28.23
N ARG A 255 -11.31 0.31 -27.05
CA ARG A 255 -12.57 -0.40 -26.80
C ARG A 255 -13.76 0.55 -26.76
N LEU A 256 -13.62 1.75 -26.18
CA LEU A 256 -14.66 2.78 -26.20
C LEU A 256 -14.95 3.28 -27.60
N ASP A 257 -13.92 3.60 -28.39
CA ASP A 257 -14.06 4.05 -29.78
C ASP A 257 -14.89 3.03 -30.58
N ARG A 258 -14.61 1.73 -30.37
CA ARG A 258 -15.39 0.65 -30.98
C ARG A 258 -16.85 0.60 -30.51
N ILE A 259 -17.14 0.89 -29.25
CA ILE A 259 -18.55 1.00 -28.79
C ILE A 259 -19.21 2.21 -29.45
N GLU A 260 -18.52 3.33 -29.60
CA GLU A 260 -19.05 4.54 -30.26
C GLU A 260 -19.41 4.26 -31.72
N GLU A 261 -18.57 3.52 -32.44
CA GLU A 261 -18.86 3.09 -33.81
C GLU A 261 -20.11 2.19 -33.89
N ILE A 262 -20.29 1.25 -32.95
CA ILE A 262 -21.38 0.25 -32.98
C ILE A 262 -22.69 0.81 -32.40
N LYS A 263 -22.60 1.72 -31.42
CA LYS A 263 -23.72 2.29 -30.65
C LYS A 263 -23.48 3.79 -30.41
N PRO A 264 -23.47 4.63 -31.46
CA PRO A 264 -23.21 6.07 -31.31
C PRO A 264 -24.26 6.78 -30.45
N ASP A 265 -25.49 6.25 -30.40
CA ASP A 265 -26.56 6.80 -29.56
C ASP A 265 -26.25 6.74 -28.05
N LEU A 266 -25.38 5.82 -27.61
CA LEU A 266 -24.90 5.81 -26.23
C LEU A 266 -24.02 7.02 -25.91
N PHE A 267 -23.41 7.67 -26.91
CA PHE A 267 -22.52 8.81 -26.74
C PHE A 267 -23.23 10.14 -27.00
N LYS A 268 -24.36 10.15 -27.72
CA LYS A 268 -25.15 11.37 -28.00
C LYS A 268 -25.83 11.97 -26.77
N THR A 269 -26.20 11.14 -25.78
CA THR A 269 -26.79 11.61 -24.51
C THR A 269 -25.75 12.22 -23.55
N GLU A 270 -24.45 12.18 -23.88
CA GLU A 270 -23.38 12.62 -23.00
C GLU A 270 -23.20 14.14 -22.88
N ALA A 271 -23.80 14.94 -23.76
CA ALA A 271 -23.86 16.38 -23.54
C ALA A 271 -24.66 16.75 -22.26
N GLY A 272 -25.38 15.80 -21.65
CA GLY A 272 -26.15 16.02 -20.42
C GLY A 272 -26.16 14.90 -19.36
N GLU A 273 -25.89 13.62 -19.68
CA GLU A 273 -26.22 12.52 -18.75
C GLU A 273 -25.03 11.75 -18.11
N GLU A 274 -23.78 11.97 -18.52
CA GLU A 274 -22.65 11.09 -18.11
C GLU A 274 -21.47 11.78 -17.41
N ARG A 275 -21.67 12.98 -16.85
CA ARG A 275 -20.88 13.41 -15.68
C ARG A 275 -21.42 12.66 -14.48
N SER A 276 -20.75 11.59 -14.02
CA SER A 276 -20.85 10.97 -12.68
C SER A 276 -22.01 11.39 -11.74
N LYS A 277 -23.30 11.42 -12.13
CA LYS A 277 -24.31 12.25 -11.42
C LYS A 277 -23.69 13.52 -10.78
N GLU A 278 -22.98 14.34 -11.54
CA GLU A 278 -22.69 15.68 -11.03
C GLU A 278 -24.03 16.36 -10.88
N GLU A 279 -24.48 16.49 -9.63
CA GLU A 279 -25.71 17.20 -9.31
C GLU A 279 -25.64 18.57 -9.99
N THR A 280 -26.64 18.85 -10.83
CA THR A 280 -26.76 20.14 -11.49
C THR A 280 -26.84 21.25 -10.43
N ARG A 281 -26.48 22.48 -10.81
CA ARG A 281 -26.63 23.63 -9.89
C ARG A 281 -28.05 23.70 -9.33
N GLU A 282 -29.07 23.46 -10.15
CA GLU A 282 -30.47 23.44 -9.72
C GLU A 282 -30.76 22.31 -8.70
N GLU A 283 -30.26 21.10 -8.93
CA GLU A 283 -30.41 19.98 -7.99
C GLU A 283 -29.76 20.30 -6.63
N LEU A 284 -28.54 20.85 -6.63
CA LEU A 284 -27.83 21.24 -5.41
C LEU A 284 -28.63 22.28 -4.60
N LEU A 285 -29.22 23.26 -5.26
CA LEU A 285 -30.01 24.33 -4.64
C LEU A 285 -31.40 23.86 -4.17
N ASN A 286 -31.92 22.76 -4.71
CA ASN A 286 -33.21 22.20 -4.33
C ASN A 286 -33.12 21.03 -3.35
N LYS A 287 -31.92 20.49 -3.13
CA LYS A 287 -31.65 19.40 -2.20
C LYS A 287 -32.14 19.72 -0.78
N GLU A 288 -32.86 18.77 -0.18
CA GLU A 288 -33.21 18.79 1.24
C GLU A 288 -31.97 18.54 2.09
N VAL A 289 -31.83 19.29 3.18
CA VAL A 289 -30.64 19.29 4.02
C VAL A 289 -31.03 19.18 5.48
N THR A 290 -30.41 18.22 6.17
CA THR A 290 -30.46 18.09 7.62
C THR A 290 -29.10 18.47 8.19
N PHE A 291 -29.06 19.46 9.07
CA PHE A 291 -27.84 19.86 9.74
C PHE A 291 -27.53 18.96 10.93
N ALA A 292 -26.25 18.59 11.08
CA ALA A 292 -25.77 17.84 12.22
C ALA A 292 -25.91 18.66 13.51
N GLN A 293 -26.26 17.98 14.61
CA GLN A 293 -26.16 18.55 15.94
C GLN A 293 -24.72 18.39 16.41
N ILE A 294 -24.13 19.47 16.93
CA ILE A 294 -22.75 19.48 17.43
C ILE A 294 -22.73 19.98 18.86
N GLU A 295 -21.87 19.35 19.66
CA GLU A 295 -21.56 19.86 20.99
C GLU A 295 -20.56 21.03 20.88
N PRO A 296 -20.71 22.09 21.71
CA PRO A 296 -19.74 23.16 21.82
C PRO A 296 -18.40 22.65 22.35
N ILE A 297 -17.32 23.32 21.95
CA ILE A 297 -15.95 22.94 22.35
C ILE A 297 -15.52 23.76 23.56
N GLU A 298 -15.12 23.07 24.64
CA GLU A 298 -14.57 23.71 25.82
C GLU A 298 -13.17 24.32 25.54
N ALA A 299 -12.92 25.50 26.11
CA ALA A 299 -11.63 26.22 26.04
C ALA A 299 -11.12 26.56 24.61
N LYS A 300 -12.04 26.83 23.69
CA LYS A 300 -11.76 27.10 22.26
C LYS A 300 -10.69 28.17 21.99
N ASP A 301 -10.63 29.23 22.77
CA ASP A 301 -9.75 30.39 22.52
C ASP A 301 -8.29 30.16 22.94
N SER A 302 -8.00 29.16 23.78
CA SER A 302 -6.63 28.82 24.18
C SER A 302 -5.97 27.77 23.27
N LEU A 303 -6.74 27.16 22.37
CA LEU A 303 -6.27 26.11 21.47
C LEU A 303 -5.68 26.70 20.19
N SER A 304 -4.65 26.01 19.65
CA SER A 304 -4.07 26.39 18.36
C SER A 304 -5.12 26.31 17.24
N GLN A 305 -5.20 27.34 16.41
CA GLN A 305 -6.02 27.34 15.20
C GLN A 305 -5.31 26.58 14.08
N VAL A 306 -6.08 25.84 13.30
CA VAL A 306 -5.65 25.11 12.11
C VAL A 306 -6.52 25.57 10.95
N ARG A 307 -5.90 25.94 9.82
CA ARG A 307 -6.61 26.39 8.62
C ARG A 307 -6.55 25.26 7.58
N ILE A 308 -7.68 24.63 7.30
CA ILE A 308 -7.75 23.46 6.40
C ILE A 308 -8.26 23.86 5.02
N GLY A 309 -7.45 23.69 3.98
CA GLY A 309 -7.86 23.82 2.59
C GLY A 309 -8.84 22.72 2.20
N LEU A 310 -10.10 23.07 1.94
CA LEU A 310 -11.18 22.15 1.61
C LEU A 310 -11.28 21.87 0.12
N ALA A 311 -11.06 22.91 -0.69
CA ALA A 311 -11.07 22.84 -2.14
C ALA A 311 -10.21 23.98 -2.69
N ASP A 312 -9.50 23.71 -3.77
CA ASP A 312 -8.69 24.71 -4.47
C ASP A 312 -9.08 24.77 -5.95
N GLY A 313 -8.82 25.91 -6.59
CA GLY A 313 -9.14 26.10 -8.01
C GLY A 313 -10.63 26.05 -8.34
N ARG A 314 -11.52 26.49 -7.43
CA ARG A 314 -12.98 26.45 -7.65
C ARG A 314 -13.46 27.69 -8.39
N GLU A 315 -14.33 27.48 -9.37
CA GLU A 315 -15.07 28.57 -10.03
C GLU A 315 -16.49 28.74 -9.45
N TYR A 316 -17.01 27.69 -8.79
CA TYR A 316 -18.36 27.63 -8.25
C TYR A 316 -18.42 26.88 -6.91
N LEU A 317 -19.24 27.39 -5.99
CA LEU A 317 -19.57 26.73 -4.73
C LEU A 317 -20.99 27.07 -4.29
N ALA A 318 -21.82 26.05 -4.09
CA ALA A 318 -23.09 26.18 -3.37
C ALA A 318 -22.90 25.87 -1.89
N PHE A 319 -23.54 26.64 -1.01
CA PHE A 319 -23.49 26.43 0.43
C PHE A 319 -24.81 26.78 1.14
N ARG A 320 -24.98 26.25 2.35
CA ARG A 320 -26.07 26.60 3.28
C ARG A 320 -25.50 26.70 4.70
N ALA A 321 -25.98 27.64 5.51
CA ALA A 321 -25.60 27.75 6.92
C ALA A 321 -26.76 27.30 7.83
N ALA A 322 -26.46 26.58 8.91
CA ALA A 322 -27.47 26.10 9.86
C ALA A 322 -28.14 27.24 10.65
N SER A 323 -27.44 28.36 10.83
CA SER A 323 -27.94 29.58 11.46
C SER A 323 -27.70 30.80 10.55
N GLU A 324 -28.23 31.96 10.94
CA GLU A 324 -27.93 33.23 10.25
C GLU A 324 -26.43 33.45 10.22
N PHE A 325 -25.90 33.96 9.10
CA PHE A 325 -24.47 34.15 8.93
C PHE A 325 -24.14 35.55 8.46
N VAL A 326 -22.88 35.92 8.63
CA VAL A 326 -22.31 37.16 8.13
C VAL A 326 -21.12 36.85 7.23
N ILE A 327 -20.95 37.63 6.17
CA ILE A 327 -19.73 37.63 5.37
C ILE A 327 -18.94 38.86 5.76
N LYS A 328 -17.69 38.67 6.19
CA LYS A 328 -16.79 39.74 6.61
C LYS A 328 -15.58 39.79 5.70
N ASP A 329 -15.13 41.00 5.38
CA ASP A 329 -13.79 41.19 4.83
C ASP A 329 -12.75 40.70 5.85
N LYS A 330 -11.83 39.83 5.42
CA LYS A 330 -10.95 39.11 6.35
C LYS A 330 -9.93 40.03 7.01
N ALA A 331 -9.51 41.10 6.33
CA ALA A 331 -8.49 42.04 6.79
C ALA A 331 -9.09 43.11 7.71
N SER A 332 -10.12 43.82 7.24
CA SER A 332 -10.79 44.92 7.95
C SER A 332 -11.83 44.44 8.97
N LYS A 333 -12.25 43.17 8.91
CA LYS A 333 -13.35 42.58 9.69
C LYS A 333 -14.71 43.25 9.47
N LYS A 334 -14.83 44.12 8.46
CA LYS A 334 -16.09 44.78 8.10
C LYS A 334 -17.10 43.75 7.60
N VAL A 335 -18.31 43.78 8.14
CA VAL A 335 -19.44 43.00 7.63
C VAL A 335 -19.84 43.55 6.25
N LEU A 336 -19.78 42.70 5.24
CA LEU A 336 -20.19 42.98 3.86
C LEU A 336 -21.64 42.55 3.63
N PHE A 337 -22.03 41.40 4.19
CA PHE A 337 -23.36 40.82 3.95
C PHE A 337 -23.87 40.07 5.18
N THR A 338 -25.20 39.99 5.35
CA THR A 338 -25.86 39.11 6.31
C THR A 338 -26.84 38.21 5.55
N GLY A 339 -26.69 36.89 5.70
CA GLY A 339 -27.50 35.91 5.02
C GLY A 339 -28.35 35.07 5.97
N ALA A 340 -29.55 34.69 5.52
CA ALA A 340 -30.47 33.89 6.30
C ALA A 340 -30.02 32.41 6.40
N ALA A 341 -30.43 31.76 7.48
CA ALA A 341 -30.21 30.35 7.76
C ALA A 341 -30.94 29.43 6.77
N GLN A 342 -30.39 28.23 6.56
CA GLN A 342 -30.96 27.07 5.87
C GLN A 342 -31.35 27.24 4.39
N ILE A 343 -31.28 28.45 3.86
CA ILE A 343 -31.48 28.70 2.43
C ILE A 343 -30.16 28.58 1.67
N PRO A 344 -30.19 28.13 0.40
CA PRO A 344 -28.99 27.97 -0.40
C PRO A 344 -28.47 29.29 -0.97
N TRP A 345 -27.15 29.38 -0.98
CA TRP A 345 -26.34 30.48 -1.50
C TRP A 345 -25.29 29.95 -2.46
N GLN A 346 -24.83 30.82 -3.36
CA GLN A 346 -23.88 30.47 -4.41
C GLN A 346 -22.75 31.49 -4.46
N LEU A 347 -21.55 30.99 -4.65
CA LEU A 347 -20.37 31.77 -5.01
C LEU A 347 -19.96 31.36 -6.43
N GLU A 348 -19.75 32.35 -7.29
CA GLU A 348 -19.36 32.13 -8.69
C GLU A 348 -18.38 33.20 -9.14
N ILE A 349 -17.33 32.79 -9.88
CA ILE A 349 -16.44 33.71 -10.57
C ILE A 349 -17.22 34.37 -11.71
N MET A 350 -17.31 35.69 -11.67
CA MET A 350 -17.95 36.51 -12.70
C MET A 350 -16.98 36.77 -13.85
N ASP A 351 -17.49 37.16 -15.03
CA ASP A 351 -16.68 37.59 -16.18
C ASP A 351 -15.71 38.75 -15.86
N THR A 352 -15.97 39.49 -14.77
CA THR A 352 -15.11 40.56 -14.27
C THR A 352 -13.90 40.05 -13.47
N GLY A 353 -13.80 38.75 -13.21
CA GLY A 353 -12.82 38.12 -12.31
C GLY A 353 -13.17 38.22 -10.82
N GLU A 354 -14.26 38.91 -10.46
CA GLU A 354 -14.74 39.04 -9.08
C GLU A 354 -15.57 37.82 -8.67
N ILE A 355 -15.62 37.50 -7.38
CA ILE A 355 -16.54 36.47 -6.87
C ILE A 355 -17.90 37.13 -6.59
N GLY A 356 -18.95 36.69 -7.28
CA GLY A 356 -20.33 37.09 -7.00
C GLY A 356 -20.98 36.18 -5.96
N LEU A 357 -21.68 36.77 -4.98
CA LEU A 357 -22.59 36.07 -4.08
C LEU A 357 -24.01 36.12 -4.66
N PHE A 358 -24.59 34.96 -4.93
CA PHE A 358 -25.95 34.84 -5.46
C PHE A 358 -26.87 34.09 -4.51
N ASN A 359 -28.15 34.45 -4.52
CA ASN A 359 -29.18 33.68 -3.83
C ASN A 359 -29.64 32.47 -4.67
N LYS A 360 -30.61 31.71 -4.15
CA LYS A 360 -31.24 30.57 -4.85
C LYS A 360 -31.76 30.89 -6.25
N SER A 361 -32.30 32.09 -6.48
CA SER A 361 -32.87 32.49 -7.77
C SER A 361 -31.84 33.04 -8.77
N GLY A 362 -30.54 33.00 -8.43
CA GLY A 362 -29.48 33.52 -9.29
C GLY A 362 -29.36 35.04 -9.28
N GLN A 363 -29.97 35.73 -8.32
CA GLN A 363 -29.81 37.18 -8.17
C GLN A 363 -28.52 37.49 -7.41
N LEU A 364 -27.66 38.31 -8.03
CA LEU A 364 -26.46 38.84 -7.38
C LEU A 364 -26.85 39.68 -6.16
N LYS A 365 -26.24 39.40 -5.01
CA LYS A 365 -26.46 40.09 -3.74
C LYS A 365 -25.25 40.90 -3.29
N GLU A 366 -24.04 40.42 -3.56
CA GLU A 366 -22.82 41.12 -3.19
C GLU A 366 -21.66 40.72 -4.11
N LYS A 367 -20.67 41.60 -4.25
CA LYS A 367 -19.40 41.31 -4.93
C LYS A 367 -18.27 41.20 -3.91
N LEU A 368 -17.48 40.14 -4.00
CA LEU A 368 -16.40 39.84 -3.08
C LEU A 368 -15.07 39.98 -3.82
N THR A 369 -14.37 41.09 -3.57
CA THR A 369 -13.14 41.47 -4.28
C THR A 369 -11.86 41.24 -3.47
N ALA A 370 -12.00 40.75 -2.24
CA ALA A 370 -10.92 40.47 -1.31
C ALA A 370 -11.22 39.17 -0.56
N PRO A 371 -10.23 38.57 0.14
CA PRO A 371 -10.49 37.42 1.00
C PRO A 371 -11.58 37.71 2.04
N VAL A 372 -12.57 36.83 2.15
CA VAL A 372 -13.69 36.97 3.09
C VAL A 372 -13.83 35.76 4.02
N ALA A 373 -14.48 35.97 5.15
CA ALA A 373 -14.91 34.92 6.07
C ALA A 373 -16.44 34.90 6.17
N ILE A 374 -17.03 33.73 5.91
CA ILE A 374 -18.43 33.41 6.16
C ILE A 374 -18.49 32.83 7.57
N GLU A 375 -19.15 33.53 8.50
CA GLU A 375 -19.23 33.18 9.91
C GLU A 375 -20.69 33.05 10.34
N THR A 376 -21.04 31.94 10.98
CA THR A 376 -22.36 31.77 11.58
C THR A 376 -22.51 32.61 12.85
N LYS A 377 -23.70 33.19 13.06
CA LYS A 377 -24.02 33.99 14.24
C LYS A 377 -24.22 33.14 15.49
N GLN A 378 -24.79 31.95 15.34
CA GLN A 378 -24.70 30.93 16.39
C GLN A 378 -23.31 30.30 16.26
N ASP A 379 -22.56 30.31 17.37
CA ASP A 379 -21.17 29.84 17.35
C ASP A 379 -21.10 28.38 16.87
N GLU A 380 -20.12 28.13 16.00
CA GLU A 380 -19.85 26.85 15.34
C GLU A 380 -20.97 26.22 14.52
N ALA A 381 -22.16 26.83 14.46
CA ALA A 381 -23.30 26.28 13.75
C ALA A 381 -22.89 25.83 12.32
N PRO A 382 -23.24 24.60 11.91
CA PRO A 382 -22.63 24.02 10.71
C PRO A 382 -22.85 24.84 9.43
N ILE A 383 -21.82 24.88 8.57
CA ILE A 383 -21.94 25.31 7.18
C ILE A 383 -21.80 24.09 6.27
N LEU A 384 -22.83 23.82 5.48
CA LEU A 384 -22.84 22.79 4.45
C LEU A 384 -22.23 23.36 3.17
N LEU A 385 -21.24 22.65 2.62
CA LEU A 385 -20.66 22.88 1.30
C LEU A 385 -21.02 21.72 0.37
N HIS A 386 -21.41 22.05 -0.84
CA HIS A 386 -21.82 21.06 -1.84
C HIS A 386 -20.67 20.62 -2.75
N ASN A 387 -20.69 19.34 -3.14
CA ASN A 387 -19.76 18.76 -4.12
C ASN A 387 -18.28 19.04 -3.79
N ILE A 388 -17.87 18.68 -2.57
CA ILE A 388 -16.46 18.71 -2.16
C ILE A 388 -15.79 17.43 -2.66
N ASP A 389 -14.64 17.60 -3.32
CA ASP A 389 -13.85 16.50 -3.84
C ASP A 389 -13.19 15.69 -2.72
N TYR A 390 -13.12 14.37 -2.88
CA TYR A 390 -12.40 13.50 -1.96
C TYR A 390 -11.72 12.34 -2.68
N GLY A 391 -10.66 11.81 -2.06
CA GLY A 391 -9.96 10.62 -2.55
C GLY A 391 -9.29 10.78 -3.91
N GLN A 392 -9.00 12.01 -4.35
CA GLN A 392 -8.36 12.28 -5.64
C GLN A 392 -7.13 11.38 -5.85
N GLY A 393 -7.04 10.72 -7.01
CA GLY A 393 -5.97 9.77 -7.34
C GLY A 393 -6.18 8.34 -6.81
N TYR A 394 -7.28 8.05 -6.11
CA TYR A 394 -7.60 6.70 -5.63
C TYR A 394 -8.82 6.09 -6.32
N TYR A 395 -8.93 4.75 -6.24
CA TYR A 395 -10.02 4.00 -6.83
C TYR A 395 -11.42 4.30 -6.25
N TRP A 396 -11.47 5.05 -5.16
CA TRP A 396 -12.69 5.43 -4.44
C TRP A 396 -12.91 6.96 -4.45
N ALA A 397 -12.20 7.70 -5.30
CA ALA A 397 -12.40 9.15 -5.47
C ALA A 397 -13.85 9.50 -5.84
N GLY A 398 -14.32 10.67 -5.40
CA GLY A 398 -15.65 11.15 -5.72
C GLY A 398 -15.91 12.57 -5.22
N LYS A 399 -17.18 12.99 -5.29
CA LYS A 399 -17.69 14.25 -4.74
C LYS A 399 -18.79 13.95 -3.73
N GLU A 400 -18.84 14.69 -2.63
CA GLU A 400 -19.91 14.60 -1.64
C GLU A 400 -20.20 15.95 -0.98
N ASP A 401 -21.40 16.05 -0.40
CA ASP A 401 -21.79 17.19 0.43
C ASP A 401 -21.20 17.04 1.84
N ARG A 402 -20.60 18.12 2.37
CA ARG A 402 -19.92 18.10 3.68
C ARG A 402 -20.29 19.28 4.55
N GLN A 403 -20.48 19.01 5.84
CA GLN A 403 -20.77 20.03 6.84
C GLN A 403 -19.53 20.33 7.67
N TYR A 404 -19.26 21.60 7.92
CA TYR A 404 -18.08 22.08 8.64
C TYR A 404 -18.49 23.00 9.78
N ARG A 405 -17.67 23.09 10.83
CA ARG A 405 -17.94 23.99 11.96
C ARG A 405 -17.82 25.44 11.48
N GLY A 406 -18.75 26.27 11.95
CA GLY A 406 -19.34 27.48 11.36
C GLY A 406 -18.50 28.65 10.84
N GLN A 407 -17.26 28.45 10.40
CA GLN A 407 -16.47 29.47 9.71
C GLN A 407 -15.85 28.93 8.42
N ILE A 408 -16.07 29.62 7.30
CA ILE A 408 -15.45 29.30 6.01
C ILE A 408 -14.79 30.55 5.44
N GLU A 409 -13.52 30.46 5.10
CA GLU A 409 -12.81 31.51 4.37
C GLU A 409 -12.85 31.21 2.86
N ILE A 410 -13.07 32.27 2.08
CA ILE A 410 -13.00 32.26 0.62
C ILE A 410 -11.86 33.19 0.22
N ASN A 411 -10.83 32.62 -0.41
CA ASN A 411 -9.65 33.35 -0.86
C ASN A 411 -9.67 33.41 -2.40
N PRO A 412 -9.91 34.59 -3.00
CA PRO A 412 -9.85 34.75 -4.45
C PRO A 412 -8.44 34.50 -5.00
N ASN A 413 -8.37 33.78 -6.12
CA ASN A 413 -7.23 33.67 -7.03
C ASN A 413 -7.59 34.39 -8.36
N GLN A 414 -6.77 34.30 -9.41
CA GLN A 414 -7.02 35.02 -10.67
C GLN A 414 -8.40 34.70 -11.28
N ASP A 415 -8.66 33.44 -11.61
CA ASP A 415 -9.91 33.00 -12.25
C ASP A 415 -10.65 31.94 -11.41
N THR A 416 -10.24 31.75 -10.16
CA THR A 416 -10.77 30.73 -9.24
C THR A 416 -10.72 31.22 -7.80
N PHE A 417 -11.18 30.42 -6.85
CA PHE A 417 -10.99 30.67 -5.42
C PHE A 417 -10.67 29.39 -4.64
N THR A 418 -9.99 29.58 -3.53
CA THR A 418 -9.68 28.53 -2.55
C THR A 418 -10.66 28.64 -1.37
N VAL A 419 -11.15 27.48 -0.91
CA VAL A 419 -12.08 27.35 0.21
C VAL A 419 -11.34 26.79 1.40
N VAL A 420 -11.41 27.47 2.55
CA VAL A 420 -10.65 27.10 3.76
C VAL A 420 -11.58 27.05 4.97
N ASN A 421 -11.45 26.02 5.81
CA ASN A 421 -12.14 25.95 7.10
C ASN A 421 -11.14 26.16 8.25
N PRO A 422 -11.12 27.35 8.87
CA PRO A 422 -10.39 27.59 10.10
C PRO A 422 -11.15 26.98 11.29
N VAL A 423 -10.48 26.12 12.05
CA VAL A 423 -11.03 25.48 13.26
C VAL A 423 -9.94 25.32 14.30
N ASN A 424 -10.31 25.14 15.56
CA ASN A 424 -9.34 24.78 16.59
C ASN A 424 -8.85 23.33 16.41
N LEU A 425 -7.65 23.05 16.93
CA LEU A 425 -6.97 21.77 16.78
C LEU A 425 -7.81 20.56 17.24
N GLU A 426 -8.54 20.66 18.36
CA GLU A 426 -9.35 19.53 18.85
C GLU A 426 -10.58 19.29 17.96
N ALA A 427 -11.26 20.34 17.52
CA ALA A 427 -12.35 20.26 16.55
C ALA A 427 -11.92 19.58 15.25
N TYR A 428 -10.71 19.91 14.78
CA TYR A 428 -10.12 19.29 13.62
C TYR A 428 -9.92 17.79 13.84
N LEU A 429 -9.39 17.39 15.00
CA LEU A 429 -9.16 15.99 15.35
C LEU A 429 -10.44 15.18 15.52
N TYR A 430 -11.56 15.80 15.96
CA TYR A 430 -12.86 15.13 16.01
C TYR A 430 -13.32 14.62 14.64
N SER A 431 -12.84 15.24 13.55
CA SER A 431 -13.10 14.78 12.18
C SER A 431 -11.98 13.88 11.63
N VAL A 432 -10.70 14.19 11.93
CA VAL A 432 -9.56 13.41 11.41
C VAL A 432 -9.55 11.98 11.93
N VAL A 433 -9.67 11.80 13.25
CA VAL A 433 -9.59 10.47 13.86
C VAL A 433 -10.61 9.48 13.25
N PRO A 434 -11.92 9.79 13.17
CA PRO A 434 -12.89 8.89 12.53
C PRO A 434 -12.78 8.80 11.00
N SER A 435 -12.08 9.74 10.35
CA SER A 435 -11.79 9.67 8.91
C SER A 435 -10.63 8.73 8.59
N GLU A 436 -9.70 8.56 9.54
CA GLU A 436 -8.53 7.69 9.43
C GLU A 436 -8.76 6.28 10.01
N MET A 437 -9.43 6.19 11.17
CA MET A 437 -9.78 4.94 11.82
C MET A 437 -11.28 4.83 12.06
N SER A 438 -11.85 3.63 11.90
CA SER A 438 -13.27 3.43 12.23
C SER A 438 -13.50 3.68 13.72
N ALA A 439 -14.55 4.45 14.06
CA ALA A 439 -14.90 4.73 15.45
C ALA A 439 -15.25 3.47 16.29
N SER A 440 -15.52 2.34 15.62
CA SER A 440 -15.75 1.04 16.26
C SER A 440 -14.47 0.35 16.74
N TRP A 441 -13.28 0.83 16.34
CA TRP A 441 -12.00 0.25 16.76
C TRP A 441 -11.74 0.44 18.26
N PRO A 442 -10.77 -0.30 18.85
CA PRO A 442 -10.44 -0.19 20.27
C PRO A 442 -10.10 1.25 20.67
N ILE A 443 -10.55 1.68 21.86
CA ILE A 443 -10.39 3.07 22.30
C ILE A 443 -8.91 3.48 22.37
N GLU A 444 -8.03 2.58 22.79
CA GLU A 444 -6.59 2.82 22.83
C GLU A 444 -6.02 3.08 21.43
N ALA A 445 -6.47 2.37 20.40
CA ALA A 445 -6.07 2.65 19.01
C ALA A 445 -6.52 4.05 18.55
N LEU A 446 -7.73 4.45 18.91
CA LEU A 446 -8.24 5.80 18.61
C LEU A 446 -7.42 6.88 19.32
N LYS A 447 -6.95 6.63 20.56
CA LYS A 447 -6.03 7.52 21.29
C LYS A 447 -4.68 7.64 20.60
N VAL A 448 -4.09 6.52 20.15
CA VAL A 448 -2.85 6.54 19.36
C VAL A 448 -3.02 7.43 18.12
N GLN A 449 -4.11 7.25 17.37
CA GLN A 449 -4.39 8.06 16.18
C GLN A 449 -4.60 9.54 16.51
N ALA A 450 -5.26 9.87 17.63
CA ALA A 450 -5.44 11.24 18.08
C ALA A 450 -4.11 11.93 18.39
N VAL A 451 -3.24 11.30 19.19
CA VAL A 451 -1.91 11.83 19.54
C VAL A 451 -1.01 11.95 18.31
N ALA A 452 -0.99 10.94 17.44
CA ALA A 452 -0.22 10.97 16.19
C ALA A 452 -0.69 12.09 15.25
N ALA A 453 -2.01 12.20 15.02
CA ALA A 453 -2.58 13.26 14.18
C ALA A 453 -2.34 14.66 14.77
N ARG A 454 -2.45 14.83 16.10
CA ARG A 454 -2.13 16.10 16.78
C ARG A 454 -0.67 16.49 16.57
N SER A 455 0.24 15.55 16.75
CA SER A 455 1.69 15.75 16.59
C SER A 455 2.05 16.10 15.14
N TYR A 456 1.53 15.33 14.17
CA TYR A 456 1.71 15.58 12.74
C TYR A 456 1.20 16.97 12.34
N THR A 457 0.03 17.35 12.84
CA THR A 457 -0.60 18.65 12.54
C THR A 457 0.27 19.80 13.03
N LEU A 458 0.73 19.73 14.27
CA LEU A 458 1.59 20.78 14.85
C LEU A 458 2.96 20.87 14.17
N PHE A 459 3.49 19.75 13.65
CA PHE A 459 4.73 19.74 12.88
C PHE A 459 4.58 20.44 11.52
N HIS A 460 3.40 20.36 10.89
CA HIS A 460 3.15 20.82 9.52
C HIS A 460 2.31 22.10 9.40
N LEU A 461 2.12 22.86 10.48
CA LEU A 461 1.46 24.17 10.38
C LEU A 461 2.19 25.05 9.34
N GLY A 462 1.43 25.70 8.46
CA GLY A 462 1.94 26.49 7.35
C GLY A 462 2.49 25.70 6.14
N LYS A 463 2.33 24.37 6.07
CA LYS A 463 2.83 23.55 4.93
C LYS A 463 2.32 24.04 3.57
N HIS A 464 1.09 24.55 3.50
CA HIS A 464 0.46 25.11 2.30
C HIS A 464 0.35 26.64 2.34
N GLY A 465 1.36 27.30 2.92
CA GLY A 465 1.36 28.75 3.08
C GLY A 465 1.23 29.54 1.77
N TYR A 466 1.68 28.95 0.64
CA TYR A 466 1.53 29.54 -0.70
C TYR A 466 0.08 29.53 -1.17
N GLU A 467 -0.63 28.43 -0.92
CA GLU A 467 -2.07 28.23 -1.21
C GLU A 467 -2.97 28.90 -0.16
N GLY A 468 -2.37 29.48 0.88
CA GLY A 468 -3.04 30.30 1.87
C GLY A 468 -3.68 29.53 3.03
N TYR A 469 -3.31 28.28 3.28
CA TYR A 469 -3.80 27.45 4.41
C TYR A 469 -2.69 26.59 5.04
N ASP A 470 -2.97 25.92 6.15
CA ASP A 470 -1.95 25.11 6.86
C ASP A 470 -1.87 23.69 6.28
N LEU A 471 -3.01 23.01 6.18
CA LEU A 471 -3.13 21.60 5.76
C LEU A 471 -4.25 21.43 4.73
N CYS A 472 -4.12 20.47 3.80
CA CYS A 472 -5.21 20.11 2.89
C CYS A 472 -6.13 19.03 3.50
N SER A 473 -7.38 18.96 3.05
CA SER A 473 -8.40 18.02 3.55
C SER A 473 -8.27 16.56 3.04
N THR A 474 -7.26 16.29 2.22
CA THR A 474 -7.05 14.99 1.57
C THR A 474 -5.99 14.17 2.29
N VAL A 475 -5.87 12.90 1.92
CA VAL A 475 -4.84 11.96 2.43
C VAL A 475 -3.39 12.41 2.16
N HIS A 476 -3.17 13.49 1.39
CA HIS A 476 -1.86 14.13 1.27
C HIS A 476 -1.38 14.76 2.59
N CYS A 477 -2.30 15.24 3.43
CA CYS A 477 -2.00 15.71 4.79
C CYS A 477 -2.66 14.80 5.83
N ALA A 478 -3.99 14.85 5.94
CA ALA A 478 -4.80 13.95 6.73
C ALA A 478 -6.25 14.02 6.23
N ALA A 479 -6.98 12.91 6.30
CA ALA A 479 -8.37 12.91 5.86
C ALA A 479 -9.23 13.80 6.78
N TYR A 480 -9.82 14.87 6.24
CA TYR A 480 -10.71 15.79 6.96
C TYR A 480 -12.11 15.80 6.32
N GLY A 481 -13.04 15.05 6.91
CA GLY A 481 -14.39 14.85 6.37
C GLY A 481 -15.45 15.86 6.86
N GLY A 482 -15.08 16.78 7.77
CA GLY A 482 -16.02 17.66 8.45
C GLY A 482 -16.83 16.96 9.55
N ILE A 483 -17.93 17.59 9.96
CA ILE A 483 -18.77 17.22 11.12
C ILE A 483 -19.44 15.86 10.94
N THR A 484 -19.79 15.48 9.70
CA THR A 484 -20.53 14.23 9.44
C THR A 484 -19.71 12.97 9.74
N LYS A 485 -18.40 13.11 10.00
CA LYS A 485 -17.53 12.04 10.47
C LYS A 485 -17.38 12.00 11.99
N GLU A 486 -17.71 13.07 12.70
CA GLU A 486 -17.58 13.11 14.16
C GLU A 486 -18.37 11.98 14.82
N HIS A 487 -17.78 11.35 15.83
CA HIS A 487 -18.39 10.24 16.55
C HIS A 487 -18.06 10.31 18.04
N PRO A 488 -19.00 10.03 18.97
CA PRO A 488 -18.76 10.17 20.40
C PRO A 488 -17.53 9.42 20.92
N ARG A 489 -17.27 8.20 20.44
CA ARG A 489 -16.08 7.41 20.80
C ARG A 489 -14.75 8.04 20.34
N THR A 490 -14.71 8.65 19.16
CA THR A 490 -13.48 9.30 18.68
C THR A 490 -13.29 10.66 19.34
N ILE A 491 -14.37 11.38 19.63
CA ILE A 491 -14.35 12.59 20.47
C ILE A 491 -13.77 12.24 21.85
N GLN A 492 -14.28 11.19 22.50
CA GLN A 492 -13.75 10.70 23.77
C GLN A 492 -12.24 10.42 23.70
N ALA A 493 -11.75 9.74 22.65
CA ALA A 493 -10.31 9.47 22.50
C ALA A 493 -9.48 10.76 22.34
N VAL A 494 -9.98 11.72 21.58
CA VAL A 494 -9.34 13.04 21.38
C VAL A 494 -9.30 13.81 22.70
N ASP A 495 -10.39 13.81 23.46
CA ASP A 495 -10.52 14.52 24.74
C ASP A 495 -9.69 13.87 25.85
N GLU A 496 -9.66 12.53 25.95
CA GLU A 496 -8.85 11.80 26.92
C GLU A 496 -7.34 11.95 26.67
N THR A 497 -6.94 12.36 25.46
CA THR A 497 -5.54 12.64 25.08
C THR A 497 -5.29 14.12 24.79
N ARG A 498 -6.15 15.00 25.30
CA ARG A 498 -6.11 16.44 25.00
C ARG A 498 -4.74 17.01 25.35
N GLY A 499 -4.17 17.76 24.40
CA GLY A 499 -2.85 18.39 24.57
C GLY A 499 -1.66 17.43 24.48
N GLU A 500 -1.86 16.12 24.46
CA GLU A 500 -0.77 15.15 24.36
C GLU A 500 -0.22 15.08 22.94
N ILE A 501 1.11 15.18 22.85
CA ILE A 501 1.87 15.12 21.60
C ILE A 501 3.16 14.32 21.78
N LEU A 502 3.65 13.77 20.68
CA LEU A 502 4.96 13.17 20.58
C LEU A 502 6.01 14.23 20.25
N THR A 503 7.10 14.24 21.02
CA THR A 503 8.21 15.18 20.83
C THR A 503 9.55 14.48 20.71
N TYR A 504 10.43 15.09 19.92
CA TYR A 504 11.85 14.73 19.84
C TYR A 504 12.66 16.02 20.02
N ASN A 505 13.59 16.02 20.98
CA ASN A 505 14.31 17.23 21.40
C ASN A 505 13.38 18.42 21.75
N GLY A 506 12.25 18.14 22.42
CA GLY A 506 11.29 19.15 22.88
C GLY A 506 10.43 19.78 21.78
N ARG A 507 10.51 19.31 20.53
CA ARG A 507 9.69 19.78 19.41
C ARG A 507 8.72 18.68 18.96
N PRO A 508 7.50 19.02 18.51
CA PRO A 508 6.60 18.05 17.89
C PRO A 508 7.31 17.27 16.78
N ILE A 509 6.99 15.99 16.63
CA ILE A 509 7.56 15.15 15.57
C ILE A 509 6.66 15.13 14.33
N ASN A 510 7.24 14.77 13.18
CA ASN A 510 6.47 14.35 12.02
C ASN A 510 5.92 12.92 12.22
N ALA A 511 4.80 12.79 12.94
CA ALA A 511 4.16 11.53 13.28
C ALA A 511 3.34 10.96 12.10
N VAL A 512 4.02 10.60 11.01
CA VAL A 512 3.40 9.99 9.82
C VAL A 512 2.81 8.62 10.11
N TYR A 513 1.74 8.26 9.41
CA TYR A 513 1.05 6.99 9.58
C TYR A 513 0.46 6.49 8.26
N SER A 514 0.26 5.18 8.15
CA SER A 514 -0.32 4.55 6.95
C SER A 514 -1.27 3.41 7.32
N ALA A 515 -2.13 3.03 6.37
CA ALA A 515 -3.22 2.08 6.59
C ALA A 515 -2.74 0.69 7.01
N ASN A 516 -1.68 0.19 6.38
CA ASN A 516 -1.10 -1.11 6.71
C ASN A 516 0.35 -1.15 6.22
N SER A 517 1.27 -1.55 7.08
CA SER A 517 2.69 -1.66 6.72
C SER A 517 3.02 -2.97 6.03
N GLY A 518 2.17 -4.00 6.12
CA GLY A 518 2.46 -5.31 5.58
C GLY A 518 3.41 -6.14 6.44
N GLY A 519 3.53 -5.85 7.74
CA GLY A 519 4.28 -6.67 8.71
C GLY A 519 5.52 -5.99 9.29
N ARG A 520 5.90 -4.83 8.73
CA ARG A 520 7.00 -3.98 9.20
C ARG A 520 6.93 -2.60 8.58
N THR A 521 7.19 -1.56 9.35
CA THR A 521 7.36 -0.19 8.82
C THR A 521 8.81 0.06 8.39
N GLU A 522 9.04 0.98 7.47
CA GLU A 522 10.36 1.40 6.98
C GLU A 522 10.89 2.61 7.74
N SER A 523 12.19 2.85 7.59
CA SER A 523 12.78 4.13 7.95
C SER A 523 12.40 5.22 6.93
N SER A 524 12.39 6.46 7.42
CA SER A 524 12.20 7.66 6.57
C SER A 524 13.25 7.76 5.45
N ALA A 525 14.52 7.50 5.79
CA ALA A 525 15.64 7.55 4.84
C ALA A 525 15.44 6.62 3.65
N ALA A 526 14.86 5.44 3.88
CA ALA A 526 14.68 4.43 2.84
C ALA A 526 13.48 4.70 1.91
N VAL A 527 12.52 5.53 2.32
CA VAL A 527 11.30 5.80 1.52
C VAL A 527 11.29 7.20 0.93
N TRP A 528 11.79 8.20 1.64
CA TRP A 528 11.74 9.61 1.24
C TRP A 528 13.12 10.27 1.14
N GLY A 529 14.19 9.56 1.52
CA GLY A 529 15.49 10.16 1.76
C GLY A 529 15.54 10.97 3.05
N GLY A 530 16.74 11.19 3.56
CA GLY A 530 16.97 11.94 4.81
C GLY A 530 16.66 11.12 6.07
N GLU A 531 17.59 11.10 7.01
CA GLU A 531 17.44 10.34 8.24
C GLU A 531 16.63 11.12 9.28
N VAL A 532 15.49 10.55 9.68
CA VAL A 532 14.67 11.05 10.80
C VAL A 532 14.81 10.08 11.97
N PRO A 533 15.43 10.48 13.10
CA PRO A 533 15.80 9.57 14.20
C PRO A 533 14.64 8.78 14.82
N TYR A 534 13.42 9.32 14.76
CA TYR A 534 12.22 8.69 15.31
C TYR A 534 11.40 7.88 14.29
N LEU A 535 11.84 7.79 13.04
CA LEU A 535 11.22 6.99 11.97
C LEU A 535 12.23 5.95 11.46
N GLN A 536 12.45 4.88 12.24
CA GLN A 536 13.50 3.86 12.02
C GLN A 536 12.96 2.48 11.58
N GLY A 537 11.65 2.37 11.38
CA GLY A 537 11.00 1.10 11.03
C GLY A 537 10.82 0.17 12.23
N ALA A 538 9.59 -0.29 12.42
CA ALA A 538 9.17 -1.14 13.54
C ALA A 538 8.57 -2.44 13.00
N SER A 539 8.89 -3.56 13.64
CA SER A 539 8.25 -4.84 13.35
C SER A 539 6.82 -4.84 13.87
N THR A 540 5.90 -5.48 13.16
CA THR A 540 4.55 -5.75 13.66
C THR A 540 4.30 -7.25 13.82
N ALA A 541 5.36 -8.05 13.96
CA ALA A 541 5.26 -9.48 14.24
C ALA A 541 4.55 -9.73 15.60
N LEU A 542 3.77 -10.81 15.70
CA LEU A 542 3.05 -11.14 16.93
C LEU A 542 4.02 -11.61 18.03
N ALA A 543 4.06 -10.88 19.15
CA ALA A 543 4.89 -11.22 20.30
C ALA A 543 4.54 -12.57 20.94
N SER A 544 3.28 -13.02 20.80
CA SER A 544 2.75 -14.29 21.34
C SER A 544 3.27 -15.55 20.63
N LEU A 545 4.01 -15.40 19.53
CA LEU A 545 4.57 -16.54 18.78
C LEU A 545 6.02 -16.87 19.15
N GLY A 546 6.51 -16.41 20.31
CA GLY A 546 7.82 -16.76 20.87
C GLY A 546 9.00 -15.94 20.36
N GLU A 547 10.15 -16.06 21.03
CA GLU A 547 11.38 -15.31 20.73
C GLU A 547 11.86 -15.50 19.29
N GLU A 548 11.60 -16.63 18.63
CA GLU A 548 11.96 -16.87 17.21
C GLU A 548 11.25 -15.92 16.24
N ASN A 549 10.04 -15.43 16.54
CA ASN A 549 9.37 -14.41 15.71
C ASN A 549 9.80 -12.97 16.06
N LEU A 550 10.36 -12.76 17.25
CA LEU A 550 11.10 -11.55 17.61
C LEU A 550 12.48 -11.49 16.89
N GLN A 551 12.89 -12.57 16.21
CA GLN A 551 14.12 -12.63 15.39
C GLN A 551 13.91 -12.29 13.91
N GLN A 552 12.79 -11.68 13.48
CA GLN A 552 12.70 -11.06 12.15
C GLN A 552 13.69 -9.88 12.05
N LYS A 553 14.98 -10.19 11.89
CA LYS A 553 16.07 -9.24 11.72
C LYS A 553 16.13 -8.87 10.25
N PHE A 554 15.43 -7.80 9.93
CA PHE A 554 15.60 -7.15 8.63
C PHE A 554 17.02 -6.55 8.53
N PRO A 555 17.59 -6.43 7.32
CA PRO A 555 17.05 -6.98 6.07
C PRO A 555 17.08 -8.53 6.03
N PHE A 556 16.08 -9.16 5.43
CA PHE A 556 16.08 -10.62 5.21
C PHE A 556 17.09 -11.04 4.14
N GLU A 557 17.47 -12.31 4.12
CA GLU A 557 18.12 -12.88 2.93
C GLU A 557 17.18 -12.82 1.71
N PRO A 558 17.70 -12.71 0.46
CA PRO A 558 16.88 -12.57 -0.74
C PRO A 558 15.74 -13.58 -0.86
N TYR A 559 16.01 -14.87 -0.62
CA TYR A 559 14.99 -15.93 -0.67
C TYR A 559 13.93 -15.76 0.43
N GLN A 560 14.35 -15.43 1.66
CA GLN A 560 13.44 -15.18 2.76
C GLN A 560 12.53 -13.97 2.49
N LEU A 561 13.07 -12.87 1.93
CA LEU A 561 12.27 -11.71 1.53
C LEU A 561 11.24 -12.08 0.47
N GLN A 562 11.64 -12.85 -0.55
CA GLN A 562 10.74 -13.29 -1.62
C GLN A 562 9.55 -14.08 -1.05
N LYS A 563 9.81 -15.04 -0.14
CA LYS A 563 8.76 -15.82 0.52
C LYS A 563 7.92 -14.98 1.47
N TRP A 564 8.52 -14.06 2.21
CA TRP A 564 7.79 -13.19 3.13
C TRP A 564 6.82 -12.24 2.40
N LEU A 565 7.15 -11.83 1.18
CA LEU A 565 6.28 -11.01 0.32
C LEU A 565 5.23 -11.83 -0.44
N SER A 566 5.52 -13.08 -0.81
CA SER A 566 4.57 -13.94 -1.52
C SER A 566 3.58 -14.67 -0.57
N THR A 567 3.93 -14.81 0.70
CA THR A 567 3.10 -15.43 1.75
C THR A 567 2.52 -14.39 2.70
N ALA A 568 1.62 -14.81 3.60
CA ALA A 568 1.00 -13.97 4.63
C ALA A 568 1.43 -14.45 6.03
N PRO A 569 2.66 -14.11 6.49
CA PRO A 569 3.09 -14.46 7.84
C PRO A 569 2.23 -13.77 8.89
N LYS A 570 2.03 -14.40 10.05
CA LYS A 570 1.22 -13.84 11.12
C LYS A 570 1.84 -12.55 11.68
N SER A 571 1.03 -11.51 11.83
CA SER A 571 1.45 -10.17 12.25
C SER A 571 0.24 -9.41 12.82
N TYR A 572 0.45 -8.37 13.62
CA TYR A 572 -0.59 -7.40 13.96
C TYR A 572 -1.12 -6.65 12.73
N SER A 573 -0.32 -6.56 11.66
CA SER A 573 -0.75 -6.04 10.36
C SER A 573 -1.60 -7.05 9.56
N ASP A 574 -1.55 -8.34 9.93
CA ASP A 574 -2.34 -9.40 9.32
C ASP A 574 -3.74 -9.47 9.94
N HIS A 575 -4.72 -9.98 9.19
CA HIS A 575 -6.12 -9.80 9.48
C HIS A 575 -6.61 -10.52 10.75
N LEU A 576 -6.64 -9.79 11.86
CA LEU A 576 -7.49 -10.06 13.00
C LEU A 576 -8.41 -8.84 13.18
N GLU A 577 -9.73 -9.06 13.14
CA GLU A 577 -10.88 -8.14 13.28
C GLU A 577 -10.93 -6.78 12.50
N TYR A 578 -9.85 -6.01 12.39
CA TYR A 578 -9.84 -4.60 11.96
C TYR A 578 -9.23 -4.36 10.57
N GLY A 579 -8.68 -5.39 9.92
CA GLY A 579 -7.99 -5.29 8.63
C GLY A 579 -8.84 -5.65 7.41
N ARG A 580 -8.17 -5.76 6.26
CA ARG A 580 -8.67 -6.50 5.08
C ARG A 580 -7.47 -7.25 4.48
N ALA A 581 -7.66 -8.50 4.06
CA ALA A 581 -6.56 -9.36 3.57
C ALA A 581 -5.78 -8.68 2.43
N ASN A 582 -6.51 -8.08 1.48
CA ASN A 582 -5.95 -7.37 0.32
C ASN A 582 -5.14 -6.10 0.66
N ARG A 583 -5.07 -5.68 1.92
CA ARG A 583 -4.23 -4.56 2.39
C ARG A 583 -2.91 -5.04 2.99
N TYR A 584 -2.91 -6.26 3.55
CA TYR A 584 -1.73 -6.87 4.14
C TYR A 584 -0.85 -7.50 3.06
N ARG A 585 -1.46 -8.29 2.17
CA ARG A 585 -0.82 -8.87 0.98
C ARG A 585 -1.72 -8.65 -0.23
N TRP A 586 -1.13 -8.26 -1.35
CA TRP A 586 -1.86 -8.02 -2.59
C TRP A 586 -1.11 -8.58 -3.78
N GLN A 587 -1.87 -8.98 -4.80
CA GLN A 587 -1.35 -9.49 -6.05
C GLN A 587 -1.94 -8.69 -7.22
N ARG A 588 -1.12 -8.38 -8.22
CA ARG A 588 -1.55 -7.71 -9.46
C ARG A 588 -0.91 -8.39 -10.65
N VAL A 589 -1.64 -8.44 -11.76
CA VAL A 589 -1.16 -8.94 -13.04
C VAL A 589 -1.20 -7.78 -14.00
N ILE A 590 -0.07 -7.16 -14.31
CA ILE A 590 0.00 -5.98 -15.19
C ILE A 590 0.49 -6.39 -16.56
N ARG A 591 -0.19 -5.95 -17.62
CA ARG A 591 0.19 -6.29 -18.99
C ARG A 591 1.42 -5.49 -19.44
N ALA A 592 2.32 -6.14 -20.16
CA ALA A 592 3.55 -5.49 -20.63
C ALA A 592 3.29 -4.41 -21.70
N ASP A 593 2.22 -4.54 -22.49
CA ASP A 593 1.81 -3.57 -23.50
C ASP A 593 1.33 -2.25 -22.89
N GLU A 594 0.70 -2.28 -21.72
CA GLU A 594 0.31 -1.09 -20.97
C GLU A 594 1.51 -0.29 -20.43
N ILE A 595 2.58 -0.99 -20.04
CA ILE A 595 3.83 -0.36 -19.61
C ILE A 595 4.54 0.21 -20.84
N ALA A 596 4.64 -0.56 -21.93
CA ALA A 596 5.26 -0.11 -23.18
C ALA A 596 4.54 1.11 -23.78
N ALA A 597 3.22 1.22 -23.63
CA ALA A 597 2.45 2.35 -24.15
C ALA A 597 2.81 3.70 -23.48
N LYS A 598 3.46 3.67 -22.31
CA LYS A 598 3.84 4.87 -21.53
C LYS A 598 5.27 5.34 -21.80
N LEU A 599 6.07 4.56 -22.52
CA LEU A 599 7.52 4.73 -22.64
C LEU A 599 8.00 4.50 -24.08
N ASP A 600 9.09 5.15 -24.48
CA ASP A 600 9.69 4.96 -25.82
C ASP A 600 10.81 3.91 -25.82
N ILE A 601 10.47 2.66 -25.45
CA ILE A 601 11.43 1.57 -25.26
C ILE A 601 11.11 0.29 -26.06
N GLY A 602 10.07 0.33 -26.88
CA GLY A 602 9.52 -0.84 -27.56
C GLY A 602 8.87 -1.85 -26.60
N LYS A 603 8.68 -3.09 -27.04
CA LYS A 603 8.11 -4.15 -26.18
C LYS A 603 8.98 -4.38 -24.93
N VAL A 604 8.35 -4.47 -23.76
CA VAL A 604 9.06 -4.68 -22.49
C VAL A 604 9.65 -6.08 -22.45
N LYS A 605 10.91 -6.18 -22.00
CA LYS A 605 11.61 -7.44 -21.75
C LYS A 605 11.54 -7.83 -20.28
N LYS A 606 11.83 -6.89 -19.37
CA LYS A 606 11.89 -7.16 -17.93
C LYS A 606 11.80 -5.89 -17.11
N LEU A 607 11.41 -6.06 -15.85
CA LEU A 607 11.45 -5.04 -14.80
C LEU A 607 12.53 -5.42 -13.78
N VAL A 608 13.41 -4.48 -13.46
CA VAL A 608 14.50 -4.69 -12.52
C VAL A 608 14.44 -3.59 -11.46
N PRO A 609 14.14 -3.90 -10.18
CA PRO A 609 14.26 -2.94 -9.09
C PRO A 609 15.67 -2.33 -9.07
N THR A 610 15.83 -1.04 -8.80
CA THR A 610 17.16 -0.41 -8.78
C THR A 610 17.83 -0.50 -7.43
N ALA A 611 17.05 -0.61 -6.36
CA ALA A 611 17.45 -0.77 -4.96
C ALA A 611 16.20 -1.09 -4.12
N ARG A 612 16.42 -1.51 -2.88
CA ARG A 612 15.36 -1.80 -1.91
C ARG A 612 15.75 -1.31 -0.52
N ALA A 613 14.77 -0.77 0.19
CA ALA A 613 14.81 -0.59 1.64
C ALA A 613 14.90 -1.95 2.36
N GLU A 614 15.32 -1.94 3.63
CA GLU A 614 15.46 -3.17 4.44
C GLU A 614 14.18 -4.01 4.47
N GLY A 615 13.01 -3.38 4.64
CA GLY A 615 11.70 -4.03 4.63
C GLY A 615 11.22 -4.48 3.24
N GLY A 616 12.01 -4.24 2.19
CA GLY A 616 11.76 -4.67 0.81
C GLY A 616 11.03 -3.63 -0.06
N THR A 617 10.82 -2.42 0.44
CA THR A 617 10.25 -1.31 -0.36
C THR A 617 11.19 -0.98 -1.53
N VAL A 618 10.67 -1.02 -2.75
CA VAL A 618 11.42 -0.70 -3.98
C VAL A 618 11.52 0.81 -4.11
N GLU A 619 12.75 1.30 -4.30
CA GLU A 619 13.03 2.73 -4.47
C GLU A 619 12.65 3.20 -5.89
N ALA A 620 13.15 2.51 -6.91
CA ALA A 620 12.81 2.74 -8.30
C ALA A 620 12.84 1.43 -9.10
N ILE A 621 12.25 1.46 -10.30
CA ILE A 621 12.28 0.33 -11.24
C ILE A 621 12.90 0.76 -12.54
N LYS A 622 13.86 -0.03 -13.01
CA LYS A 622 14.34 0.01 -14.38
C LYS A 622 13.46 -0.85 -15.27
N VAL A 623 12.81 -0.22 -16.24
CA VAL A 623 12.03 -0.87 -17.29
C VAL A 623 12.95 -1.10 -18.49
N VAL A 624 13.23 -2.35 -18.83
CA VAL A 624 14.10 -2.70 -19.95
C VAL A 624 13.25 -3.16 -21.13
N GLY A 625 13.34 -2.46 -22.24
CA GLY A 625 12.61 -2.73 -23.47
C GLY A 625 13.45 -3.33 -24.60
N ALA A 626 12.82 -3.49 -25.76
CA ALA A 626 13.45 -3.99 -26.97
C ALA A 626 14.50 -3.02 -27.53
N THR A 627 14.21 -1.72 -27.47
CA THR A 627 14.99 -0.65 -28.11
C THR A 627 15.60 0.35 -27.12
N GLY A 628 15.23 0.30 -25.84
CA GLY A 628 15.73 1.22 -24.81
C GLY A 628 15.47 0.74 -23.38
N GLU A 629 15.83 1.56 -22.41
CA GLU A 629 15.50 1.38 -21.00
C GLU A 629 15.19 2.73 -20.33
N GLU A 630 14.29 2.73 -19.34
CA GLU A 630 13.95 3.91 -18.54
C GLU A 630 13.87 3.56 -17.05
N ILE A 631 14.09 4.54 -16.18
CA ILE A 631 14.01 4.39 -14.73
C ILE A 631 12.80 5.17 -14.21
N ILE A 632 11.94 4.47 -13.47
CA ILE A 632 10.77 5.03 -12.81
C ILE A 632 11.08 5.18 -11.32
N ASP A 633 11.48 6.38 -10.91
CA ASP A 633 11.87 6.75 -9.54
C ASP A 633 10.83 7.62 -8.80
N ARG A 634 9.84 8.13 -9.53
CA ARG A 634 8.73 8.93 -9.00
C ARG A 634 7.41 8.39 -9.50
N GLY A 635 6.40 8.46 -8.62
CA GLY A 635 5.07 7.96 -8.96
C GLY A 635 5.03 6.46 -9.27
N LEU A 636 5.94 5.65 -8.72
CA LEU A 636 6.03 4.20 -9.00
C LEU A 636 4.67 3.50 -8.89
N ARG A 637 3.91 3.83 -7.84
CA ARG A 637 2.57 3.26 -7.60
C ARG A 637 1.56 3.66 -8.68
N SER A 638 1.52 4.94 -9.09
CA SER A 638 0.58 5.42 -10.12
C SER A 638 1.00 4.98 -11.52
N PHE A 639 2.30 4.90 -11.80
CA PHE A 639 2.83 4.40 -13.07
C PHE A 639 2.31 2.99 -13.39
N PHE A 640 2.24 2.12 -12.38
CA PHE A 640 1.71 0.75 -12.47
C PHE A 640 0.21 0.65 -12.14
N GLY A 641 -0.59 1.67 -12.45
CA GLY A 641 -2.05 1.60 -12.35
C GLY A 641 -2.61 1.66 -10.91
N GLY A 642 -1.84 2.24 -9.98
CA GLY A 642 -2.28 2.47 -8.60
C GLY A 642 -1.96 1.33 -7.64
N LEU A 643 -0.72 0.84 -7.62
CA LEU A 643 -0.25 -0.14 -6.64
C LEU A 643 -0.53 0.34 -5.20
N ARG A 644 -0.82 -0.60 -4.29
CA ARG A 644 -1.15 -0.27 -2.89
C ARG A 644 0.06 0.23 -2.10
N SER A 645 1.25 -0.26 -2.40
CA SER A 645 2.52 0.19 -1.83
C SER A 645 3.65 0.02 -2.85
N SER A 646 4.83 0.57 -2.54
CA SER A 646 6.05 0.31 -3.32
C SER A 646 6.81 -0.94 -2.83
N ARG A 647 6.24 -1.73 -1.91
CA ARG A 647 6.88 -2.95 -1.38
C ARG A 647 6.35 -4.18 -2.09
N PHE A 648 7.12 -4.69 -3.04
CA PHE A 648 6.74 -5.84 -3.83
C PHE A 648 7.94 -6.55 -4.48
N ILE A 649 7.71 -7.79 -4.90
CA ILE A 649 8.50 -8.49 -5.92
C ILE A 649 7.69 -8.59 -7.21
N VAL A 650 8.39 -8.76 -8.33
CA VAL A 650 7.77 -8.90 -9.65
C VAL A 650 8.31 -10.13 -10.36
N GLN A 651 7.41 -10.90 -10.92
CA GLN A 651 7.68 -12.05 -11.77
C GLN A 651 7.25 -11.72 -13.20
N THR A 652 8.06 -12.13 -14.18
CA THR A 652 7.80 -11.89 -15.60
C THR A 652 7.21 -13.15 -16.23
N GLU A 653 6.08 -13.03 -16.91
CA GLU A 653 5.56 -14.08 -17.78
C GLU A 653 5.99 -13.78 -19.22
N TYR A 654 6.82 -14.63 -19.82
CA TYR A 654 7.31 -14.43 -21.18
C TYR A 654 6.38 -15.08 -22.21
N GLY A 655 6.14 -14.36 -23.30
CA GLY A 655 5.55 -14.90 -24.51
C GLY A 655 6.53 -15.76 -25.30
N SER A 656 6.02 -16.40 -26.36
CA SER A 656 6.83 -17.25 -27.24
C SER A 656 7.94 -16.51 -28.00
N ASP A 657 7.86 -15.19 -28.11
CA ASP A 657 8.88 -14.32 -28.71
C ASP A 657 10.01 -13.95 -27.73
N GLY A 658 9.95 -14.44 -26.49
CA GLY A 658 10.93 -14.15 -25.43
C GLY A 658 10.83 -12.75 -24.84
N LEU A 659 9.73 -12.03 -25.12
CA LEU A 659 9.39 -10.73 -24.54
C LEU A 659 8.32 -10.92 -23.46
N ALA A 660 8.15 -9.94 -22.58
CA ALA A 660 7.17 -10.05 -21.51
C ALA A 660 5.75 -9.87 -22.07
N ASP A 661 4.83 -10.75 -21.67
CA ASP A 661 3.40 -10.58 -21.90
C ASP A 661 2.74 -9.94 -20.67
N ASN A 662 3.08 -10.44 -19.47
CA ASN A 662 2.56 -9.92 -18.20
C ASN A 662 3.66 -9.84 -17.12
N PHE A 663 3.37 -9.05 -16.09
CA PHE A 663 4.12 -8.98 -14.86
C PHE A 663 3.21 -9.28 -13.67
N ILE A 664 3.55 -10.29 -12.89
CA ILE A 664 2.86 -10.62 -11.64
C ILE A 664 3.58 -9.93 -10.49
N PHE A 665 2.91 -8.99 -9.84
CA PHE A 665 3.39 -8.32 -8.64
C PHE A 665 2.84 -9.04 -7.40
N TYR A 666 3.73 -9.33 -6.46
CA TYR A 666 3.38 -9.78 -5.11
C TYR A 666 3.82 -8.70 -4.15
N GLY A 667 2.86 -8.00 -3.54
CA GLY A 667 3.12 -6.83 -2.74
C GLY A 667 2.56 -6.92 -1.32
N SER A 668 3.03 -5.99 -0.49
CA SER A 668 2.83 -6.00 0.96
C SER A 668 2.51 -4.59 1.47
N GLY A 669 1.47 -4.48 2.29
CA GLY A 669 1.01 -3.22 2.87
C GLY A 669 0.22 -2.30 1.92
N TRP A 670 -0.35 -1.23 2.50
CA TRP A 670 -1.04 -0.15 1.82
C TRP A 670 -0.64 1.20 2.41
N GLY A 671 0.05 2.01 1.61
CA GLY A 671 0.52 3.34 1.98
C GLY A 671 2.02 3.48 1.73
N HIS A 672 2.65 4.40 2.46
CA HIS A 672 4.09 4.65 2.38
C HIS A 672 4.91 3.77 3.35
N ASN A 673 4.26 3.01 4.25
CA ASN A 673 4.90 2.10 5.21
C ASN A 673 5.85 2.76 6.23
N VAL A 674 5.80 4.07 6.48
CA VAL A 674 6.67 4.77 7.45
C VAL A 674 5.85 5.18 8.67
N GLY A 675 6.45 5.14 9.86
CA GLY A 675 5.79 5.55 11.10
C GLY A 675 4.78 4.53 11.61
N MET A 676 3.57 4.96 11.96
CA MET A 676 2.56 4.08 12.56
C MET A 676 1.77 3.28 11.49
N ASP A 677 1.52 2.00 11.78
CA ASP A 677 0.61 1.13 11.04
C ASP A 677 -0.77 1.09 11.73
N GLN A 678 -1.80 1.65 11.08
CA GLN A 678 -3.13 1.78 11.67
C GLN A 678 -3.78 0.44 12.03
N VAL A 679 -3.67 -0.58 11.16
CA VAL A 679 -4.26 -1.91 11.41
C VAL A 679 -3.50 -2.62 12.53
N ALA A 680 -2.16 -2.53 12.53
CA ALA A 680 -1.37 -3.10 13.60
C ALA A 680 -1.67 -2.43 14.95
N THR A 681 -1.80 -1.11 14.99
CA THR A 681 -2.22 -0.36 16.18
C THR A 681 -3.55 -0.86 16.74
N ALA A 682 -4.56 -1.08 15.88
CA ALA A 682 -5.85 -1.62 16.32
C ALA A 682 -5.71 -3.02 16.94
N ASN A 683 -4.92 -3.90 16.31
CA ASN A 683 -4.71 -5.26 16.80
C ASN A 683 -3.84 -5.34 18.05
N MET A 684 -2.85 -4.46 18.20
CA MET A 684 -2.07 -4.33 19.42
C MET A 684 -2.98 -3.85 20.56
N ALA A 685 -3.78 -2.81 20.34
CA ALA A 685 -4.75 -2.33 21.34
C ALA A 685 -5.75 -3.43 21.74
N HIS A 686 -6.27 -4.20 20.78
CA HIS A 686 -7.14 -5.35 21.05
C HIS A 686 -6.43 -6.44 21.86
N SER A 687 -5.11 -6.57 21.70
CA SER A 687 -4.28 -7.52 22.45
C SER A 687 -3.85 -7.01 23.84
N GLY A 688 -4.32 -5.83 24.24
CA GLY A 688 -4.12 -5.29 25.59
C GLY A 688 -2.99 -4.28 25.75
N TYR A 689 -2.32 -3.87 24.68
CA TYR A 689 -1.32 -2.79 24.73
C TYR A 689 -1.99 -1.43 24.95
N SER A 690 -1.42 -0.58 25.79
CA SER A 690 -1.91 0.79 25.99
C SER A 690 -1.48 1.71 24.84
N TYR A 691 -2.16 2.85 24.68
CA TYR A 691 -1.87 3.77 23.59
C TYR A 691 -0.41 4.31 23.63
N ASP A 692 0.15 4.56 24.82
CA ASP A 692 1.52 5.05 24.98
C ASP A 692 2.57 3.98 24.62
N GLU A 693 2.35 2.72 24.98
CA GLU A 693 3.19 1.59 24.56
C GLU A 693 3.21 1.48 23.02
N ILE A 694 2.05 1.60 22.38
CA ILE A 694 1.93 1.49 20.92
C ILE A 694 2.61 2.69 20.23
N LEU A 695 2.46 3.91 20.76
CA LEU A 695 3.15 5.09 20.21
C LEU A 695 4.67 4.91 20.27
N LEU A 696 5.20 4.50 21.42
CA LEU A 696 6.65 4.31 21.62
C LEU A 696 7.22 3.13 20.83
N HIS A 697 6.38 2.15 20.45
CA HIS A 697 6.76 1.08 19.54
C HIS A 697 7.02 1.58 18.12
N PHE A 698 6.15 2.46 17.59
CA PHE A 698 6.27 2.95 16.22
C PHE A 698 7.20 4.16 16.04
N TYR A 699 7.37 4.98 17.09
CA TYR A 699 8.17 6.19 17.05
C TYR A 699 9.35 6.11 18.03
N THR A 700 10.55 5.94 17.49
CA THR A 700 11.74 5.64 18.28
C THR A 700 12.30 6.86 19.02
N GLY A 701 12.59 6.73 20.32
CA GLY A 701 13.30 7.76 21.09
C GLY A 701 12.53 9.07 21.29
N VAL A 702 11.21 9.03 21.16
CA VAL A 702 10.34 10.20 21.37
C VAL A 702 9.81 10.23 22.81
N ASN A 703 9.35 11.40 23.25
CA ASN A 703 8.64 11.55 24.52
C ASN A 703 7.17 11.88 24.26
N LEU A 704 6.28 11.27 25.03
CA LEU A 704 4.89 11.69 25.13
C LEU A 704 4.80 12.84 26.16
N THR A 705 4.32 14.00 25.73
CA THR A 705 4.25 15.20 26.57
C THR A 705 2.90 15.90 26.42
N SER A 706 2.34 16.42 27.51
CA SER A 706 1.19 17.32 27.45
C SER A 706 1.65 18.76 27.19
N LYS A 707 1.04 19.41 26.20
CA LYS A 707 1.37 20.78 25.75
C LYS A 707 0.48 21.85 26.40
N TYR A 708 -0.75 21.50 26.79
CA TYR A 708 -1.73 22.40 27.39
C TYR A 708 -2.75 21.65 28.23
#